data_AF-A0A0F8P161-F1
#
_entry.id   AF-A0A0F8P161-F1
#
_cell.length_a   1.000
_cell.length_b   1.000
_cell.length_c   1.000
_cell.angle_alpha   90.00
_cell.angle_beta   90.00
_cell.angle_gamma   90.00
#
_symmetry.space_group_name_H-M   'P 1'
#
loop_
_entity.id
_entity.type
_entity.pdbx_description
1 polymer ?
#
loop_
_entity_poly.entity_id
_entity_poly.type
_entity_poly.pdbx_seq_one_letter_code
_entity_poly.pdbx_strand_id
1 'polypeptide(L)'
;MHSSAPDFGVYNSTGKLLAGNKNFEEYAELAKQLDIKRSALYVETRKGEIFLGCSLLVKITRGREERVVFIASYAPEEITYDTTSIFSSSAASTSISTSSSSTASTSISTPASSSIPTSDMGLIKRFYREAKSHVENLETIRYQVLGLWEAGDLEGIHTTGVPTKSIAYPAGKLLSGQRVSVRTSDLSNGIPFIGSLISKFSPLNFLDFSFALSLSPSPVDSSVSPGEPDPDFYLESGEVRPYPGQPSYSGRYYELLYESFSRLVENPDFQKHFQTNSGGREEFFERVLESLLENNASEAIDTFASSGAMDSFFGLYRKNPKALKIIVEALLTTHRADHLVIIHDEELAADLITALGEVQPANNKRLEAFLMELYRRLDDQEQKIRIHRHFLEKNIFYENFIAELMQLLENASHVSQGSPDDSALLRLCASASFYGNRREKEAFETGVKKGLAHLSPSNEIDFLKYVINALEMPGEGGKVLLEALIPERATGMNGLKGDAYYPTGNDFILKLRENEVQKLDKWLGRHYLKERKMKKSQQVKKTIKYACSFLLIVIVGLLILLKTFPEPKIPSVTFSENNSTGILPFTIQFENTNFNKNKNGVNESIWEDHSILGDIVNETGGNATDVNSTEVNSAEVNSTEVNLTKVNSTEVNETT
;
A
#
# COMPACT_ATOMS: atom_id res chain seq x y z
N MET A 1 39.25 3.93 -42.99
CA MET A 1 37.95 3.35 -42.56
C MET A 1 36.88 4.30 -43.08
N HIS A 2 36.00 3.82 -43.95
CA HIS A 2 34.94 4.63 -44.54
C HIS A 2 33.94 5.04 -43.46
N SER A 3 33.80 6.34 -43.21
CA SER A 3 32.59 6.89 -42.58
C SER A 3 31.44 6.60 -43.53
N SER A 4 30.60 5.63 -43.18
CA SER A 4 29.29 5.49 -43.82
C SER A 4 28.51 6.78 -43.56
N ALA A 5 27.89 7.34 -44.59
CA ALA A 5 26.89 8.39 -44.38
C ALA A 5 25.78 7.82 -43.47
N PRO A 6 25.22 8.62 -42.55
CA PRO A 6 24.14 8.15 -41.67
C PRO A 6 22.94 7.75 -42.52
N ASP A 7 22.22 6.72 -42.11
CA ASP A 7 20.94 6.40 -42.74
C ASP A 7 19.93 7.51 -42.40
N PHE A 8 19.15 7.94 -43.41
CA PHE A 8 18.23 9.06 -43.26
C PHE A 8 16.96 8.89 -44.08
N GLY A 9 15.96 9.71 -43.75
CA GLY A 9 14.71 9.88 -44.48
C GLY A 9 14.27 11.34 -44.51
N VAL A 10 13.80 11.79 -45.68
CA VAL A 10 13.21 13.12 -45.91
C VAL A 10 11.74 12.93 -46.21
N TYR A 11 10.84 13.63 -45.52
CA TYR A 11 9.39 13.44 -45.64
C TYR A 11 8.67 14.75 -45.92
N ASN A 12 7.57 14.69 -46.65
CA ASN A 12 6.61 15.80 -46.68
C ASN A 12 5.69 15.76 -45.45
N SER A 13 4.82 16.77 -45.32
CA SER A 13 3.84 16.89 -44.23
C SER A 13 2.82 15.74 -44.13
N THR A 14 2.65 14.94 -45.18
CA THR A 14 1.79 13.74 -45.15
C THR A 14 2.51 12.49 -44.63
N GLY A 15 3.79 12.60 -44.25
CA GLY A 15 4.64 11.48 -43.86
C GLY A 15 5.13 10.64 -45.04
N LYS A 16 4.96 11.10 -46.28
CA LYS A 16 5.47 10.39 -47.46
C LYS A 16 6.96 10.63 -47.58
N LEU A 17 7.74 9.55 -47.69
CA LEU A 17 9.17 9.58 -47.95
C LEU A 17 9.44 10.18 -49.35
N LEU A 18 10.24 11.24 -49.38
CA LEU A 18 10.68 11.98 -50.58
C LEU A 18 12.07 11.53 -51.04
N ALA A 19 12.95 11.22 -50.09
CA ALA A 19 14.30 10.71 -50.31
C ALA A 19 14.83 10.01 -49.06
N GLY A 20 15.86 9.17 -49.20
CA GLY A 20 16.48 8.44 -48.10
C GLY A 20 16.44 6.92 -48.28
N ASN A 21 16.80 6.19 -47.23
CA ASN A 21 16.80 4.73 -47.21
C ASN A 21 15.35 4.19 -47.18
N LYS A 22 15.06 3.09 -47.87
CA LYS A 22 13.72 2.47 -47.87
C LYS A 22 13.28 2.00 -46.49
N ASN A 23 14.22 1.61 -45.63
CA ASN A 23 13.90 1.22 -44.26
C ASN A 23 13.26 2.36 -43.46
N PHE A 24 13.48 3.61 -43.89
CA PHE A 24 12.89 4.78 -43.23
C PHE A 24 11.40 4.96 -43.54
N GLU A 25 10.79 4.18 -44.44
CA GLU A 25 9.32 4.21 -44.64
C GLU A 25 8.54 3.92 -43.34
N GLU A 26 9.12 3.19 -42.39
CA GLU A 26 8.48 2.89 -41.09
C GLU A 26 8.32 4.12 -40.18
N TYR A 27 9.11 5.18 -40.38
CA TYR A 27 9.05 6.40 -39.56
C TYR A 27 8.06 7.44 -40.10
N ALA A 28 7.20 7.08 -41.05
CA ALA A 28 6.19 7.99 -41.61
C ALA A 28 5.28 8.62 -40.53
N GLU A 29 4.87 7.85 -39.52
CA GLU A 29 4.05 8.37 -38.41
C GLU A 29 4.85 9.29 -37.47
N LEU A 30 6.11 8.95 -37.18
CA LEU A 30 6.98 9.85 -36.43
C LEU A 30 7.17 11.16 -37.18
N ALA A 31 7.42 11.10 -38.49
CA ALA A 31 7.59 12.29 -39.32
C ALA A 31 6.34 13.20 -39.28
N LYS A 32 5.13 12.64 -39.38
CA LYS A 32 3.89 13.42 -39.21
C LYS A 32 3.81 14.09 -37.84
N GLN A 33 4.16 13.39 -36.77
CA GLN A 33 4.15 13.95 -35.42
C GLN A 33 5.15 15.10 -35.27
N LEU A 34 6.37 14.96 -35.82
CA LEU A 34 7.38 16.01 -35.80
C LEU A 34 6.95 17.26 -36.58
N ASP A 35 6.26 17.09 -37.71
CA ASP A 35 5.69 18.22 -38.48
C ASP A 35 4.55 18.92 -37.71
N ILE A 36 3.56 18.15 -37.24
CA ILE A 36 2.40 18.67 -36.49
C ILE A 36 2.86 19.51 -35.30
N LYS A 37 3.87 19.03 -34.57
CA LYS A 37 4.42 19.70 -33.40
C LYS A 37 5.45 20.78 -33.72
N ARG A 38 5.87 20.87 -34.98
CA ARG A 38 6.95 21.73 -35.47
C ARG A 38 8.22 21.53 -34.64
N SER A 39 8.65 20.28 -34.53
CA SER A 39 9.82 19.91 -33.74
C SER A 39 11.09 20.50 -34.34
N ALA A 40 11.77 21.36 -33.58
CA ALA A 40 13.08 21.88 -33.95
C ALA A 40 14.16 20.80 -33.77
N LEU A 41 14.09 20.03 -32.69
CA LEU A 41 14.95 18.90 -32.42
C LEU A 41 14.16 17.79 -31.74
N TYR A 42 14.25 16.58 -32.27
CA TYR A 42 13.79 15.35 -31.65
C TYR A 42 14.98 14.41 -31.53
N VAL A 43 15.12 13.77 -30.38
CA VAL A 43 16.16 12.78 -30.12
C VAL A 43 15.51 11.54 -29.51
N GLU A 44 15.83 10.37 -30.03
CA GLU A 44 15.43 9.09 -29.45
C GLU A 44 16.64 8.16 -29.47
N THR A 45 17.05 7.63 -28.33
CA THR A 45 17.94 6.46 -28.29
C THR A 45 17.09 5.22 -28.38
N ARG A 46 17.40 4.33 -29.33
CA ARG A 46 16.67 3.06 -29.52
C ARG A 46 17.66 1.97 -29.90
N LYS A 47 17.71 0.89 -29.12
CA LYS A 47 18.57 -0.29 -29.40
C LYS A 47 20.05 0.07 -29.61
N GLY A 48 20.55 1.08 -28.90
CA GLY A 48 21.93 1.52 -29.06
C GLY A 48 22.17 2.38 -30.30
N GLU A 49 21.16 2.86 -31.02
CA GLU A 49 21.30 3.90 -32.04
C GLU A 49 20.68 5.22 -31.57
N ILE A 50 21.19 6.36 -32.06
CA ILE A 50 20.61 7.67 -31.80
C ILE A 50 19.88 8.15 -33.05
N PHE A 51 18.57 8.34 -32.93
CA PHE A 51 17.73 8.96 -33.93
C PHE A 51 17.61 10.45 -33.65
N LEU A 52 17.89 11.27 -34.66
CA LEU A 52 17.68 12.71 -34.64
C LEU A 52 16.63 13.10 -35.69
N GLY A 53 15.70 13.96 -35.32
CA GLY A 53 14.62 14.43 -36.18
C GLY A 53 14.39 15.93 -36.09
N CYS A 54 14.00 16.57 -37.19
CA CYS A 54 13.57 17.97 -37.20
C CYS A 54 12.56 18.25 -38.32
N SER A 55 11.71 19.25 -38.08
CA SER A 55 10.76 19.80 -39.03
C SER A 55 11.26 21.15 -39.54
N LEU A 56 11.76 21.15 -40.77
CA LEU A 56 12.34 22.32 -41.42
C LEU A 56 11.27 23.18 -42.07
N LEU A 57 11.37 24.50 -41.89
CA LEU A 57 10.66 25.48 -42.69
C LEU A 57 11.38 25.62 -44.03
N VAL A 58 10.70 25.32 -45.12
CA VAL A 58 11.27 25.35 -46.46
C VAL A 58 10.42 26.18 -47.41
N LYS A 59 11.05 26.66 -48.47
CA LYS A 59 10.39 27.34 -49.58
C LYS A 59 10.67 26.60 -50.87
N ILE A 60 9.62 26.22 -51.59
CA ILE A 60 9.78 25.73 -52.96
C ILE A 60 10.27 26.90 -53.81
N THR A 61 11.24 26.67 -54.70
CA THR A 61 11.74 27.71 -55.62
C THR A 61 10.58 28.36 -56.38
N ARG A 62 10.33 29.67 -56.17
CA ARG A 62 9.18 30.44 -56.71
C ARG A 62 7.78 29.97 -56.26
N GLY A 63 7.70 29.12 -55.24
CA GLY A 63 6.46 28.59 -54.68
C GLY A 63 6.16 29.12 -53.27
N ARG A 64 5.21 28.45 -52.61
CA ARG A 64 4.82 28.71 -51.22
C ARG A 64 5.84 28.12 -50.24
N GLU A 65 5.77 28.61 -49.01
CA GLU A 65 6.41 27.98 -47.87
C GLU A 65 5.66 26.72 -47.46
N GLU A 66 6.39 25.69 -47.05
CA GLU A 66 5.86 24.46 -46.50
C GLU A 66 6.85 23.82 -45.52
N ARG A 67 6.53 22.61 -45.07
CA ARG A 67 7.31 21.87 -44.08
C ARG A 67 7.81 20.56 -44.65
N VAL A 68 9.06 20.26 -44.35
CA VAL A 68 9.73 19.00 -44.68
C VAL A 68 10.39 18.48 -43.43
N VAL A 69 10.22 17.19 -43.15
CA VAL A 69 10.80 16.54 -41.99
C VAL A 69 12.03 15.77 -42.41
N PHE A 70 13.09 15.88 -41.61
CA PHE A 70 14.32 15.12 -41.78
C PHE A 70 14.53 14.25 -40.55
N ILE A 71 14.82 12.96 -40.74
CA ILE A 71 15.16 12.01 -39.68
C ILE A 71 16.44 11.30 -40.10
N ALA A 72 17.41 11.16 -39.18
CA ALA A 72 18.64 10.42 -39.40
C ALA A 72 19.00 9.55 -38.19
N SER A 73 19.66 8.43 -38.41
CA SER A 73 20.21 7.56 -37.37
C SER A 73 21.73 7.62 -37.33
N TYR A 74 22.29 7.53 -36.12
CA TYR A 74 23.72 7.57 -35.85
C TYR A 74 24.12 6.41 -34.93
N ALA A 75 25.21 5.71 -35.30
CA ALA A 75 25.81 4.70 -34.45
C ALA A 75 26.58 5.35 -33.27
N PRO A 76 26.65 4.71 -32.09
CA PRO A 76 27.35 5.27 -30.92
C PRO A 76 28.82 5.53 -31.15
N GLU A 77 29.50 4.71 -31.96
CA GLU A 77 30.94 4.88 -32.23
C GLU A 77 31.24 6.14 -33.05
N GLU A 78 30.24 6.71 -33.73
CA GLU A 78 30.37 7.99 -34.44
C GLU A 78 30.38 9.20 -33.50
N ILE A 79 30.19 8.98 -32.20
CA ILE A 79 30.04 10.04 -31.21
C ILE A 79 31.24 10.07 -30.27
N THR A 80 32.23 10.89 -30.61
CA THR A 80 33.33 11.24 -29.70
C THR A 80 32.87 12.31 -28.73
N TYR A 81 32.51 11.91 -27.51
CA TYR A 81 32.29 12.83 -26.39
C TYR A 81 33.62 13.11 -25.68
N ASP A 82 33.90 14.38 -25.37
CA ASP A 82 35.05 14.75 -24.55
C ASP A 82 34.71 14.50 -23.08
N THR A 83 34.99 13.28 -22.62
CA THR A 83 34.77 12.89 -21.22
C THR A 83 35.59 13.74 -20.26
N THR A 84 36.68 14.39 -20.69
CA THR A 84 37.56 15.14 -19.78
C THR A 84 36.93 16.42 -19.21
N SER A 85 35.91 16.98 -19.87
CA SER A 85 35.22 18.20 -19.39
C SER A 85 34.13 17.93 -18.34
N ILE A 86 33.76 16.66 -18.11
CA ILE A 86 32.77 16.26 -17.11
C ILE A 86 33.36 16.33 -15.68
N PHE A 87 34.69 16.31 -15.54
CA PHE A 87 35.38 15.99 -14.28
C PHE A 87 35.99 17.16 -13.52
N SER A 88 35.74 18.42 -13.89
CA SER A 88 36.23 19.57 -13.12
C SER A 88 35.21 20.03 -12.07
N SER A 89 35.02 19.22 -11.02
CA SER A 89 34.51 19.72 -9.74
C SER A 89 35.61 20.54 -9.05
N SER A 90 35.36 21.83 -8.88
CA SER A 90 36.14 22.81 -8.12
C SER A 90 36.72 22.25 -6.81
N ALA A 91 38.03 21.95 -6.81
CA ALA A 91 38.87 22.06 -5.61
C ALA A 91 39.49 23.46 -5.63
N ALA A 92 38.74 24.47 -5.16
CA ALA A 92 39.31 25.78 -4.87
C ALA A 92 40.09 25.68 -3.56
N SER A 93 41.32 25.19 -3.64
CA SER A 93 42.33 25.38 -2.61
C SER A 93 42.92 26.77 -2.78
N THR A 94 42.68 27.62 -1.80
CA THR A 94 43.27 28.95 -1.66
C THR A 94 44.79 28.88 -1.74
N SER A 95 45.38 29.44 -2.80
CA SER A 95 46.80 29.80 -2.79
C SER A 95 47.01 31.15 -3.48
N ILE A 96 47.38 32.13 -2.67
CA ILE A 96 47.88 33.44 -3.06
C ILE A 96 49.30 33.27 -3.62
N SER A 97 49.55 33.77 -4.83
CA SER A 97 50.88 34.28 -5.23
C SER A 97 50.84 35.08 -6.55
N THR A 98 50.89 36.40 -6.38
CA THR A 98 51.73 37.40 -7.08
C THR A 98 52.31 37.10 -8.48
N SER A 99 51.87 37.93 -9.45
CA SER A 99 52.62 38.62 -10.51
C SER A 99 53.87 37.99 -11.16
N SER A 100 53.86 37.85 -12.49
CA SER A 100 54.66 38.70 -13.41
C SER A 100 54.53 38.27 -14.89
N SER A 101 54.66 39.28 -15.75
CA SER A 101 54.63 39.28 -17.22
C SER A 101 55.73 38.44 -17.89
N SER A 102 55.50 37.93 -19.12
CA SER A 102 56.17 38.44 -20.34
C SER A 102 56.07 37.52 -21.58
N THR A 103 56.02 38.19 -22.73
CA THR A 103 56.47 37.84 -24.09
C THR A 103 55.70 36.87 -25.00
N ALA A 104 55.37 37.43 -26.16
CA ALA A 104 54.82 36.82 -27.36
C ALA A 104 55.84 35.91 -28.07
N SER A 105 55.34 34.91 -28.80
CA SER A 105 56.06 34.31 -29.92
C SER A 105 55.07 33.84 -30.98
N THR A 106 55.10 34.51 -32.12
CA THR A 106 54.41 34.14 -33.36
C THR A 106 55.06 32.89 -33.93
N SER A 107 54.29 31.86 -34.29
CA SER A 107 54.74 30.88 -35.27
C SER A 107 53.59 30.44 -36.18
N ILE A 108 53.87 30.50 -37.47
CA ILE A 108 53.03 30.13 -38.59
C ILE A 108 53.20 28.62 -38.82
N SER A 109 52.10 27.87 -38.97
CA SER A 109 52.09 26.58 -39.68
C SER A 109 50.74 26.31 -40.35
N THR A 110 50.84 25.88 -41.62
CA THR A 110 49.80 25.60 -42.62
C THR A 110 49.10 24.23 -42.38
N PRO A 111 48.01 23.88 -43.11
CA PRO A 111 46.83 23.27 -42.52
C PRO A 111 46.90 21.74 -42.47
N ALA A 112 46.60 21.16 -41.31
CA ALA A 112 46.38 19.73 -41.16
C ALA A 112 44.90 19.44 -40.93
N SER A 113 44.34 18.67 -41.88
CA SER A 113 43.29 17.65 -41.73
C SER A 113 42.07 17.96 -40.84
N SER A 114 40.91 18.01 -41.48
CA SER A 114 39.54 18.07 -40.92
C SER A 114 39.42 17.55 -39.47
N SER A 115 39.31 18.48 -38.53
CA SER A 115 39.01 18.19 -37.14
C SER A 115 37.57 17.68 -37.01
N ILE A 116 37.45 16.46 -36.50
CA ILE A 116 36.20 15.86 -36.02
C ILE A 116 35.70 16.73 -34.86
N PRO A 117 34.42 17.15 -34.81
CA PRO A 117 33.97 18.16 -33.85
C PRO A 117 33.88 17.60 -32.41
N THR A 118 34.81 18.03 -31.56
CA THR A 118 35.00 17.66 -30.14
C THR A 118 34.18 18.52 -29.17
N SER A 119 32.84 18.59 -29.29
CA SER A 119 32.00 19.32 -28.31
C SER A 119 30.65 18.64 -28.12
N ASP A 120 29.99 18.87 -26.98
CA ASP A 120 28.61 18.41 -26.65
C ASP A 120 27.58 18.67 -27.78
N MET A 121 27.90 19.61 -28.69
CA MET A 121 27.07 20.05 -29.82
C MET A 121 27.53 19.52 -31.19
N GLY A 122 28.59 18.73 -31.26
CA GLY A 122 29.21 18.26 -32.51
C GLY A 122 28.25 17.45 -33.37
N LEU A 123 27.53 16.51 -32.75
CA LEU A 123 26.54 15.67 -33.40
C LEU A 123 25.34 16.49 -33.91
N ILE A 124 24.76 17.36 -33.07
CA ILE A 124 23.59 18.18 -33.44
C ILE A 124 23.92 19.15 -34.59
N LYS A 125 25.11 19.76 -34.56
CA LYS A 125 25.57 20.63 -35.66
C LYS A 125 25.76 19.84 -36.96
N ARG A 126 26.31 18.63 -36.88
CA ARG A 126 26.43 17.72 -38.03
C ARG A 126 25.06 17.38 -38.60
N PHE A 127 24.12 17.00 -37.73
CA PHE A 127 22.75 16.68 -38.09
C PHE A 127 22.06 17.81 -38.86
N TYR A 128 22.07 19.05 -38.36
CA TYR A 128 21.43 20.17 -39.06
C TYR A 128 22.08 20.49 -40.40
N ARG A 129 23.41 20.37 -40.51
CA ARG A 129 24.13 20.55 -41.77
C ARG A 129 23.74 19.48 -42.80
N GLU A 130 23.62 18.23 -42.36
CA GLU A 130 23.18 17.12 -43.21
C GLU A 130 21.72 17.30 -43.63
N ALA A 131 20.83 17.64 -42.69
CA ALA A 131 19.42 17.92 -42.95
C ALA A 131 19.25 19.01 -44.01
N LYS A 132 19.94 20.15 -43.87
CA LYS A 132 19.92 21.23 -44.85
C LYS A 132 20.43 20.77 -46.21
N SER A 133 21.59 20.10 -46.24
CA SER A 133 22.19 19.60 -47.48
C SER A 133 21.28 18.62 -48.22
N HIS A 134 20.68 17.65 -47.54
CA HIS A 134 19.82 16.65 -48.19
C HIS A 134 18.50 17.22 -48.67
N VAL A 135 17.90 18.16 -47.93
CA VAL A 135 16.62 18.79 -48.31
C VAL A 135 16.80 19.76 -49.48
N GLU A 136 17.87 20.56 -49.51
CA GLU A 136 18.14 21.49 -50.62
C GLU A 136 18.55 20.78 -51.92
N ASN A 137 19.11 19.57 -51.82
CA ASN A 137 19.57 18.77 -52.96
C ASN A 137 18.56 17.68 -53.40
N LEU A 138 17.30 17.76 -53.00
CA LEU A 138 16.27 16.83 -53.50
C LEU A 138 16.11 16.95 -55.03
N GLU A 139 16.18 15.82 -55.73
CA GLU A 139 16.10 15.78 -57.21
C GLU A 139 14.71 16.17 -57.73
N THR A 140 13.66 15.83 -56.97
CA THR A 140 12.26 15.98 -57.38
C THR A 140 11.70 17.38 -57.15
N ILE A 141 12.13 18.05 -56.07
CA ILE A 141 11.62 19.36 -55.66
C ILE A 141 12.79 20.21 -55.17
N ARG A 142 12.96 21.42 -55.72
CA ARG A 142 14.00 22.35 -55.29
C ARG A 142 13.54 23.20 -54.12
N TYR A 143 13.92 22.79 -52.91
CA TYR A 143 13.71 23.55 -51.69
C TYR A 143 14.86 24.50 -51.39
N GLN A 144 14.53 25.59 -50.71
CA GLN A 144 15.44 26.41 -49.94
C GLN A 144 15.06 26.25 -48.47
N VAL A 145 16.00 25.88 -47.60
CA VAL A 145 15.76 25.82 -46.16
C VAL A 145 15.80 27.23 -45.59
N LEU A 146 14.72 27.63 -44.92
CA LEU A 146 14.58 28.94 -44.30
C LEU A 146 14.95 28.91 -42.81
N GLY A 147 14.63 27.83 -42.10
CA GLY A 147 14.88 27.69 -40.67
C GLY A 147 14.13 26.52 -40.03
N LEU A 148 13.96 26.55 -38.71
CA LEU A 148 13.27 25.57 -37.88
C LEU A 148 11.88 26.08 -37.50
N TRP A 149 11.74 27.07 -36.63
CA TRP A 149 10.44 27.68 -36.31
C TRP A 149 10.15 28.87 -37.22
N GLU A 150 11.15 29.71 -37.45
CA GLU A 150 11.08 30.94 -38.23
C GLU A 150 12.26 31.04 -39.20
N ALA A 151 12.22 31.96 -40.16
CA ALA A 151 13.33 32.12 -41.09
C ALA A 151 14.58 32.70 -40.39
N GLY A 152 15.74 32.06 -40.59
CA GLY A 152 17.04 32.49 -40.08
C GLY A 152 17.42 31.98 -38.68
N ASP A 153 16.51 31.28 -37.99
CA ASP A 153 16.76 30.78 -36.65
C ASP A 153 17.75 29.59 -36.60
N LEU A 154 17.90 28.85 -37.70
CA LEU A 154 18.86 27.76 -37.84
C LEU A 154 20.30 28.28 -37.88
N GLU A 155 20.54 29.40 -38.54
CA GLU A 155 21.84 30.07 -38.58
C GLU A 155 22.18 30.78 -37.25
N GLY A 156 21.17 31.15 -36.46
CA GLY A 156 21.30 31.84 -35.17
C GLY A 156 21.63 30.94 -33.97
N ILE A 157 21.71 29.61 -34.15
CA ILE A 157 22.02 28.67 -33.05
C ILE A 157 23.47 28.87 -32.59
N HIS A 158 23.66 29.71 -31.57
CA HIS A 158 24.96 30.00 -30.97
C HIS A 158 25.29 29.03 -29.83
N THR A 159 26.60 28.79 -29.61
CA THR A 159 27.10 27.95 -28.52
C THR A 159 27.31 28.76 -27.26
N THR A 160 26.26 29.03 -26.52
CA THR A 160 26.37 29.32 -25.09
C THR A 160 26.02 28.04 -24.36
N GLY A 161 27.02 27.42 -23.73
CA GLY A 161 26.79 26.20 -22.96
C GLY A 161 25.85 26.48 -21.79
N VAL A 162 24.90 25.57 -21.54
CA VAL A 162 24.10 25.61 -20.32
C VAL A 162 25.01 25.24 -19.14
N PRO A 163 25.00 25.96 -18.01
CA PRO A 163 25.85 25.65 -16.87
C PRO A 163 25.67 24.20 -16.39
N THR A 164 26.75 23.50 -16.04
CA THR A 164 26.68 22.08 -15.61
C THR A 164 25.73 21.85 -14.42
N LYS A 165 25.69 22.78 -13.45
CA LYS A 165 24.74 22.73 -12.33
C LYS A 165 23.28 22.75 -12.79
N SER A 166 22.98 23.50 -13.85
CA SER A 166 21.65 23.58 -14.45
C SER A 166 21.19 22.29 -15.13
N ILE A 167 22.12 21.39 -15.47
CA ILE A 167 21.82 20.08 -16.10
C ILE A 167 21.74 18.94 -15.08
N ALA A 168 22.38 19.08 -13.91
CA ALA A 168 22.36 18.03 -12.88
C ALA A 168 20.94 17.75 -12.36
N TYR A 169 20.15 18.80 -12.10
CA TYR A 169 18.74 18.67 -11.69
C TYR A 169 17.89 17.90 -12.70
N PRO A 170 17.76 18.31 -13.98
CA PRO A 170 16.93 17.59 -14.94
C PRO A 170 17.45 16.18 -15.22
N ALA A 171 18.78 15.98 -15.26
CA ALA A 171 19.33 14.63 -15.42
C ALA A 171 18.99 13.72 -14.22
N GLY A 172 19.09 14.22 -12.99
CA GLY A 172 18.69 13.49 -11.80
C GLY A 172 17.20 13.15 -11.77
N LYS A 173 16.35 14.07 -12.24
CA LYS A 173 14.91 13.83 -12.35
C LYS A 173 14.58 12.74 -13.39
N LEU A 174 15.29 12.70 -14.51
CA LEU A 174 15.17 11.60 -15.48
C LEU A 174 15.60 10.25 -14.89
N LEU A 175 16.67 10.25 -14.08
CA LEU A 175 17.19 9.05 -13.39
C LEU A 175 16.28 8.54 -12.27
N SER A 176 15.33 9.35 -11.78
CA SER A 176 14.27 8.89 -10.87
C SER A 176 13.07 8.28 -11.60
N GLY A 177 13.12 8.20 -12.94
CA GLY A 177 12.02 7.73 -13.78
C GLY A 177 10.96 8.79 -14.08
N GLN A 178 11.15 10.04 -13.65
CA GLN A 178 10.22 11.12 -13.93
C GLN A 178 10.54 11.85 -15.23
N ARG A 179 9.52 12.47 -15.81
CA ARG A 179 9.68 13.34 -16.99
C ARG A 179 10.15 14.73 -16.59
N VAL A 180 10.85 15.37 -17.50
CA VAL A 180 11.30 16.77 -17.39
C VAL A 180 10.49 17.61 -18.38
N SER A 181 9.82 18.65 -17.87
CA SER A 181 9.13 19.65 -18.70
C SER A 181 9.87 20.98 -18.58
N VAL A 182 10.18 21.63 -19.70
CA VAL A 182 10.95 22.87 -19.72
C VAL A 182 10.31 23.90 -20.61
N ARG A 183 10.12 25.11 -20.09
CA ARG A 183 9.54 26.20 -20.87
C ARG A 183 10.62 27.11 -21.44
N THR A 184 10.65 27.21 -22.76
CA THR A 184 11.47 28.20 -23.48
C THR A 184 10.92 28.48 -24.88
N SER A 185 11.02 29.73 -25.31
CA SER A 185 10.73 30.16 -26.68
C SER A 185 12.00 30.41 -27.50
N ASP A 186 13.18 30.18 -26.93
CA ASP A 186 14.47 30.46 -27.55
C ASP A 186 15.21 29.16 -27.92
N LEU A 187 15.32 28.89 -29.22
CA LEU A 187 16.05 27.75 -29.75
C LEU A 187 17.53 27.76 -29.34
N SER A 188 18.11 28.94 -29.11
CA SER A 188 19.50 29.09 -28.66
C SER A 188 19.71 28.64 -27.22
N ASN A 189 18.64 28.51 -26.42
CA ASN A 189 18.68 27.90 -25.09
C ASN A 189 18.25 26.43 -25.14
N GLY A 190 17.16 26.14 -25.87
CA GLY A 190 16.60 24.79 -25.93
C GLY A 190 17.51 23.76 -26.59
N ILE A 191 18.19 24.11 -27.69
CA ILE A 191 19.06 23.17 -28.41
C ILE A 191 20.30 22.81 -27.57
N PRO A 192 21.06 23.78 -27.01
CA PRO A 192 22.17 23.45 -26.12
C PRO A 192 21.75 22.67 -24.88
N PHE A 193 20.58 22.95 -24.32
CA PHE A 193 20.04 22.19 -23.19
C PHE A 193 19.87 20.70 -23.52
N ILE A 194 19.19 20.38 -24.63
CA ILE A 194 19.03 19.00 -25.09
C ILE A 194 20.40 18.37 -25.43
N GLY A 195 21.29 19.12 -26.08
CA GLY A 195 22.66 18.66 -26.38
C GLY A 195 23.46 18.29 -25.13
N SER A 196 23.38 19.11 -24.08
CA SER A 196 24.03 18.82 -22.80
C SER A 196 23.45 17.58 -22.11
N LEU A 197 22.13 17.37 -22.15
CA LEU A 197 21.51 16.13 -21.65
C LEU A 197 22.03 14.90 -22.39
N ILE A 198 22.04 14.93 -23.73
CA ILE A 198 22.56 13.83 -24.56
C ILE A 198 24.01 13.52 -24.22
N SER A 199 24.84 14.55 -24.03
CA SER A 199 26.24 14.36 -23.63
C SER A 199 26.37 13.67 -22.27
N LYS A 200 25.61 14.13 -21.26
CA LYS A 200 25.64 13.52 -19.92
C LYS A 200 25.10 12.08 -19.90
N PHE A 201 24.14 11.77 -20.76
CA PHE A 201 23.57 10.44 -20.90
C PHE A 201 24.29 9.55 -21.92
N SER A 202 25.38 10.03 -22.55
CA SER A 202 26.15 9.24 -23.50
C SER A 202 26.61 7.85 -22.99
N PRO A 203 26.96 7.65 -21.70
CA PRO A 203 27.27 6.30 -21.19
C PRO A 203 26.07 5.35 -21.24
N LEU A 204 24.84 5.89 -21.37
CA LEU A 204 23.56 5.20 -21.39
C LEU A 204 22.91 5.13 -22.77
N ASN A 205 23.65 5.35 -23.87
CA ASN A 205 23.08 5.25 -25.22
C ASN A 205 22.44 3.89 -25.54
N PHE A 206 22.74 2.85 -24.73
CA PHE A 206 22.10 1.53 -24.81
C PHE A 206 20.69 1.47 -24.19
N LEU A 207 20.29 2.49 -23.43
CA LEU A 207 18.94 2.63 -22.86
C LEU A 207 18.10 3.57 -23.71
N ASP A 208 16.79 3.33 -23.72
CA ASP A 208 15.85 4.13 -24.49
C ASP A 208 15.46 5.43 -23.74
N PHE A 209 15.80 6.56 -24.34
CA PHE A 209 15.50 7.92 -23.90
C PHE A 209 14.98 8.74 -25.07
N SER A 210 14.07 9.66 -24.78
CA SER A 210 13.42 10.51 -25.76
C SER A 210 13.40 11.98 -25.32
N PHE A 211 13.84 12.87 -26.20
CA PHE A 211 13.90 14.30 -25.93
C PHE A 211 13.29 15.07 -27.11
N ALA A 212 12.54 16.14 -26.83
CA ALA A 212 11.91 16.94 -27.87
C ALA A 212 11.93 18.43 -27.54
N LEU A 213 12.38 19.23 -28.50
CA LEU A 213 12.23 20.68 -28.56
C LEU A 213 11.22 21.02 -29.65
N SER A 214 10.02 21.46 -29.27
CA SER A 214 8.88 21.62 -30.19
C SER A 214 7.99 22.82 -29.81
N LEU A 215 7.22 23.36 -30.77
CA LEU A 215 6.29 24.46 -30.47
C LEU A 215 5.10 24.06 -29.58
N SER A 216 4.86 22.76 -29.44
CA SER A 216 3.86 22.19 -28.55
C SER A 216 4.45 21.06 -27.68
N PRO A 217 3.92 20.85 -26.45
CA PRO A 217 4.40 19.81 -25.54
C PRO A 217 4.40 18.40 -26.15
N SER A 218 5.32 17.56 -25.68
CA SER A 218 5.48 16.19 -26.17
C SER A 218 5.53 15.16 -25.04
N PRO A 219 4.94 13.96 -25.21
CA PRO A 219 4.92 12.92 -24.19
C PRO A 219 6.23 12.11 -24.20
N VAL A 220 7.37 12.81 -24.19
CA VAL A 220 8.74 12.25 -24.19
C VAL A 220 9.37 12.39 -22.79
N ASP A 221 10.58 11.88 -22.60
CA ASP A 221 11.26 11.97 -21.31
C ASP A 221 11.64 13.41 -20.93
N SER A 222 12.16 14.18 -21.89
CA SER A 222 12.32 15.64 -21.73
C SER A 222 11.58 16.40 -22.83
N SER A 223 10.54 17.13 -22.44
CA SER A 223 9.77 18.00 -23.31
C SER A 223 10.19 19.44 -23.09
N VAL A 224 10.57 20.12 -24.17
CA VAL A 224 10.99 21.52 -24.17
C VAL A 224 10.10 22.29 -25.14
N SER A 225 9.32 23.24 -24.64
CA SER A 225 8.34 23.95 -25.46
C SER A 225 7.98 25.33 -24.91
N PRO A 226 7.62 26.33 -25.74
CA PRO A 226 7.10 27.60 -25.23
C PRO A 226 5.74 27.45 -24.53
N GLY A 227 4.99 26.37 -24.83
CA GLY A 227 3.63 26.11 -24.37
C GLY A 227 3.51 25.04 -23.28
N GLU A 228 4.58 24.70 -22.55
CA GLU A 228 4.49 23.79 -21.40
C GLU A 228 3.53 24.37 -20.33
N PRO A 229 2.45 23.65 -19.94
CA PRO A 229 1.43 24.17 -19.03
C PRO A 229 1.94 24.27 -17.58
N ASP A 230 2.78 23.32 -17.15
CA ASP A 230 3.37 23.26 -15.80
C ASP A 230 4.85 22.82 -15.91
N PRO A 231 5.74 23.71 -16.39
CA PRO A 231 7.14 23.37 -16.58
C PRO A 231 7.84 23.17 -15.23
N ASP A 232 8.89 22.36 -15.23
CA ASP A 232 9.78 22.27 -14.07
C ASP A 232 10.54 23.56 -13.85
N PHE A 233 10.99 24.16 -14.94
CA PHE A 233 11.69 25.43 -14.94
C PHE A 233 11.59 26.14 -16.28
N TYR A 234 11.90 27.43 -16.24
CA TYR A 234 12.07 28.28 -17.42
C TYR A 234 13.55 28.29 -17.81
N LEU A 235 13.80 28.27 -19.12
CA LEU A 235 15.11 28.54 -19.71
C LEU A 235 15.04 29.91 -20.40
N GLU A 236 15.50 30.94 -19.70
CA GLU A 236 15.53 32.32 -20.17
C GLU A 236 16.97 32.85 -20.12
N SER A 237 17.47 33.37 -21.25
CA SER A 237 18.82 33.94 -21.34
C SER A 237 19.94 33.00 -20.88
N GLY A 238 19.80 31.69 -21.11
CA GLY A 238 20.75 30.66 -20.70
C GLY A 238 20.72 30.31 -19.20
N GLU A 239 19.84 30.93 -18.42
CA GLU A 239 19.66 30.65 -16.99
C GLU A 239 18.42 29.78 -16.74
N VAL A 240 18.56 28.87 -15.78
CA VAL A 240 17.45 28.06 -15.27
C VAL A 240 16.76 28.82 -14.15
N ARG A 241 15.48 29.12 -14.34
CA ARG A 241 14.62 29.73 -13.31
C ARG A 241 13.56 28.73 -12.86
N PRO A 242 13.50 28.38 -11.57
CA PRO A 242 12.52 27.41 -11.09
C PRO A 242 11.09 27.91 -11.32
N TYR A 243 10.17 27.00 -11.63
CA TYR A 243 8.76 27.36 -11.76
C TYR A 243 8.16 27.73 -10.40
N PRO A 244 7.42 28.87 -10.28
CA PRO A 244 6.78 29.25 -9.03
C PRO A 244 5.85 28.16 -8.50
N GLY A 245 6.03 27.74 -7.25
CA GLY A 245 5.26 26.65 -6.66
C GLY A 245 5.91 25.26 -6.77
N GLN A 246 7.06 25.14 -7.46
CA GLN A 246 7.89 23.94 -7.32
C GLN A 246 8.37 23.80 -5.87
N PRO A 247 8.35 22.58 -5.32
CA PRO A 247 8.88 22.35 -4.00
C PRO A 247 10.39 22.54 -3.95
N SER A 248 10.86 23.34 -2.99
CA SER A 248 12.28 23.70 -2.79
C SER A 248 13.20 22.49 -2.59
N TYR A 249 12.66 21.35 -2.11
CA TYR A 249 13.45 20.14 -1.84
C TYR A 249 13.89 19.36 -3.07
N SER A 250 13.22 19.54 -4.22
CA SER A 250 13.46 18.73 -5.41
C SER A 250 14.87 18.95 -6.00
N GLY A 251 15.41 20.17 -5.86
CA GLY A 251 16.70 20.58 -6.41
C GLY A 251 17.85 19.65 -6.02
N ARG A 252 18.20 19.67 -4.74
CA ARG A 252 19.40 18.99 -4.22
C ARG A 252 19.31 17.47 -4.33
N TYR A 253 18.12 16.89 -4.13
CA TYR A 253 17.95 15.45 -4.25
C TYR A 253 18.26 14.94 -5.67
N TYR A 254 17.75 15.61 -6.70
CA TYR A 254 18.05 15.21 -8.08
C TYR A 254 19.52 15.46 -8.44
N GLU A 255 20.14 16.52 -7.93
CA GLU A 255 21.59 16.69 -8.06
C GLU A 255 22.36 15.51 -7.44
N LEU A 256 21.99 15.08 -6.23
CA LEU A 256 22.61 13.92 -5.57
C LEU A 256 22.40 12.60 -6.35
N LEU A 257 21.24 12.43 -6.99
CA LEU A 257 21.01 11.30 -7.90
C LEU A 257 21.97 11.34 -9.08
N TYR A 258 22.12 12.49 -9.72
CA TYR A 258 23.03 12.66 -10.84
C TYR A 258 24.50 12.47 -10.43
N GLU A 259 24.90 12.96 -9.26
CA GLU A 259 26.23 12.71 -8.67
C GLU A 259 26.47 11.21 -8.40
N SER A 260 25.44 10.48 -7.96
CA SER A 260 25.52 9.03 -7.71
C SER A 260 25.61 8.23 -9.01
N PHE A 261 24.84 8.64 -10.02
CA PHE A 261 24.96 8.13 -11.38
C PHE A 261 26.36 8.34 -11.95
N SER A 262 26.89 9.56 -11.84
CA SER A 262 28.22 9.91 -12.37
C SER A 262 29.31 9.01 -11.77
N ARG A 263 29.27 8.78 -10.45
CA ARG A 263 30.18 7.84 -9.77
C ARG A 263 30.00 6.39 -10.21
N LEU A 264 28.77 5.95 -10.49
CA LEU A 264 28.50 4.59 -10.95
C LEU A 264 29.09 4.34 -12.34
N VAL A 265 28.89 5.27 -13.28
CA VAL A 265 29.38 5.12 -14.67
C VAL A 265 30.88 5.34 -14.80
N GLU A 266 31.54 5.95 -13.81
CA GLU A 266 33.00 5.99 -13.70
C GLU A 266 33.62 4.61 -13.47
N ASN A 267 32.85 3.64 -12.96
CA ASN A 267 33.33 2.28 -12.75
C ASN A 267 33.27 1.45 -14.06
N PRO A 268 34.42 1.08 -14.67
CA PRO A 268 34.43 0.37 -15.95
C PRO A 268 33.76 -1.01 -15.90
N ASP A 269 33.83 -1.68 -14.75
CA ASP A 269 33.19 -3.00 -14.56
C ASP A 269 31.67 -2.87 -14.56
N PHE A 270 31.15 -1.78 -13.99
CA PHE A 270 29.73 -1.48 -13.99
C PHE A 270 29.20 -1.19 -15.40
N GLN A 271 29.91 -0.37 -16.16
CA GLN A 271 29.56 -0.07 -17.55
C GLN A 271 29.52 -1.34 -18.40
N LYS A 272 30.55 -2.20 -18.27
CA LYS A 272 30.61 -3.47 -18.99
C LYS A 272 29.48 -4.41 -18.58
N HIS A 273 29.18 -4.51 -17.28
CA HIS A 273 28.10 -5.36 -16.77
C HIS A 273 26.75 -4.98 -17.36
N PHE A 274 26.38 -3.70 -17.37
CA PHE A 274 25.08 -3.27 -17.90
C PHE A 274 24.99 -3.38 -19.43
N GLN A 275 26.08 -3.12 -20.15
CA GLN A 275 26.14 -3.32 -21.60
C GLN A 275 25.97 -4.79 -22.00
N THR A 276 26.45 -5.74 -21.19
CA THR A 276 26.35 -7.18 -21.51
C THR A 276 25.11 -7.86 -20.96
N ASN A 277 24.57 -7.40 -19.82
CA ASN A 277 23.53 -8.12 -19.08
C ASN A 277 22.10 -7.67 -19.37
N SER A 278 21.87 -6.82 -20.37
CA SER A 278 20.52 -6.47 -20.85
C SER A 278 19.55 -6.00 -19.75
N GLY A 279 20.08 -5.34 -18.71
CA GLY A 279 19.23 -4.73 -17.69
C GLY A 279 18.41 -3.60 -18.31
N GLY A 280 17.10 -3.62 -18.08
CA GLY A 280 16.21 -2.58 -18.57
C GLY A 280 16.47 -1.22 -17.90
N ARG A 281 15.86 -0.16 -18.44
CA ARG A 281 15.96 1.20 -17.87
C ARG A 281 15.54 1.26 -16.40
N GLU A 282 14.52 0.50 -16.00
CA GLU A 282 14.04 0.43 -14.62
C GLU A 282 15.09 -0.15 -13.66
N GLU A 283 15.70 -1.28 -14.02
CA GLU A 283 16.76 -1.92 -13.21
C GLU A 283 17.97 -0.99 -13.05
N PHE A 284 18.32 -0.25 -14.10
CA PHE A 284 19.39 0.74 -14.03
C PHE A 284 19.04 1.88 -13.04
N PHE A 285 17.83 2.43 -13.12
CA PHE A 285 17.38 3.48 -12.21
C PHE A 285 17.33 3.00 -10.76
N GLU A 286 16.86 1.77 -10.51
CA GLU A 286 16.91 1.16 -9.19
C GLU A 286 18.33 1.10 -8.65
N ARG A 287 19.32 0.73 -9.47
CA ARG A 287 20.72 0.69 -9.03
C ARG A 287 21.30 2.07 -8.73
N VAL A 288 20.92 3.11 -9.49
CA VAL A 288 21.30 4.50 -9.21
C VAL A 288 20.70 4.97 -7.88
N LEU A 289 19.42 4.65 -7.65
CA LEU A 289 18.71 4.95 -6.41
C LEU A 289 19.34 4.23 -5.20
N GLU A 290 19.65 2.94 -5.33
CA GLU A 290 20.36 2.17 -4.30
C GLU A 290 21.72 2.79 -4.00
N SER A 291 22.52 3.12 -5.03
CA SER A 291 23.83 3.76 -4.86
C SER A 291 23.72 5.12 -4.15
N LEU A 292 22.69 5.91 -4.45
CA LEU A 292 22.44 7.15 -3.73
C LEU A 292 22.21 6.87 -2.24
N LEU A 293 21.34 5.92 -1.90
CA LEU A 293 21.00 5.63 -0.52
C LEU A 293 22.16 4.99 0.25
N GLU A 294 22.93 4.10 -0.39
CA GLU A 294 24.13 3.48 0.18
C GLU A 294 25.17 4.53 0.62
N ASN A 295 25.29 5.64 -0.13
CA ASN A 295 26.36 6.62 0.07
C ASN A 295 25.90 7.93 0.73
N ASN A 296 24.66 8.36 0.49
CA ASN A 296 24.15 9.69 0.86
C ASN A 296 22.71 9.65 1.41
N ALA A 297 22.24 8.53 1.98
CA ALA A 297 20.89 8.45 2.55
C ALA A 297 20.56 9.60 3.52
N SER A 298 21.49 9.97 4.41
CA SER A 298 21.27 11.04 5.39
C SER A 298 21.01 12.39 4.73
N GLU A 299 21.79 12.76 3.70
CA GLU A 299 21.62 14.04 2.99
C GLU A 299 20.34 14.04 2.15
N ALA A 300 20.01 12.90 1.52
CA ALA A 300 18.75 12.74 0.81
C ALA A 300 17.55 12.91 1.76
N ILE A 301 17.57 12.24 2.93
CA ILE A 301 16.54 12.38 3.96
C ILE A 301 16.45 13.84 4.42
N ASP A 302 17.57 14.48 4.73
CA ASP A 302 17.61 15.87 5.24
C ASP A 302 17.03 16.88 4.24
N THR A 303 17.21 16.62 2.95
CA THR A 303 16.65 17.45 1.87
C THR A 303 15.13 17.49 1.91
N PHE A 304 14.47 16.33 2.05
CA PHE A 304 13.00 16.27 2.10
C PHE A 304 12.44 16.64 3.46
N ALA A 305 13.10 16.20 4.52
CA ALA A 305 12.80 16.55 5.90
C ALA A 305 12.69 18.06 6.14
N SER A 306 13.71 18.81 5.70
CA SER A 306 13.79 20.28 5.90
C SER A 306 12.66 21.04 5.21
N SER A 307 11.98 20.40 4.27
CA SER A 307 10.89 20.98 3.49
C SER A 307 9.50 20.46 3.85
N GLY A 308 9.41 19.51 4.79
CA GLY A 308 8.14 18.86 5.16
C GLY A 308 7.57 17.92 4.10
N ALA A 309 8.40 17.36 3.21
CA ALA A 309 7.95 16.58 2.06
C ALA A 309 8.31 15.10 2.11
N MET A 310 8.23 14.51 3.30
CA MET A 310 8.57 13.10 3.48
C MET A 310 7.61 12.16 2.73
N ASP A 311 6.34 12.53 2.56
CA ASP A 311 5.37 11.79 1.73
C ASP A 311 5.90 11.64 0.31
N SER A 312 6.37 12.73 -0.29
CA SER A 312 6.95 12.70 -1.63
C SER A 312 8.21 11.85 -1.67
N PHE A 313 9.09 11.95 -0.66
CA PHE A 313 10.29 11.12 -0.57
C PHE A 313 9.96 9.63 -0.56
N PHE A 314 9.10 9.19 0.36
CA PHE A 314 8.70 7.79 0.45
C PHE A 314 7.92 7.34 -0.80
N GLY A 315 7.12 8.23 -1.38
CA GLY A 315 6.41 7.99 -2.64
C GLY A 315 7.33 7.62 -3.80
N LEU A 316 8.52 8.23 -3.89
CA LEU A 316 9.53 7.89 -4.92
C LEU A 316 10.01 6.44 -4.83
N TYR A 317 10.03 5.86 -3.63
CA TYR A 317 10.53 4.51 -3.37
C TYR A 317 9.42 3.52 -3.02
N ARG A 318 8.13 3.89 -3.16
CA ARG A 318 6.97 3.08 -2.76
C ARG A 318 7.01 1.64 -3.30
N LYS A 319 7.55 1.45 -4.51
CA LYS A 319 7.65 0.15 -5.19
C LYS A 319 8.99 -0.56 -5.00
N ASN A 320 9.91 -0.01 -4.22
CA ASN A 320 11.25 -0.55 -4.00
C ASN A 320 11.50 -0.86 -2.50
N PRO A 321 11.11 -2.06 -2.02
CA PRO A 321 11.27 -2.46 -0.62
C PRO A 321 12.71 -2.41 -0.12
N LYS A 322 13.70 -2.67 -0.99
CA LYS A 322 15.12 -2.58 -0.63
C LYS A 322 15.53 -1.15 -0.34
N ALA A 323 15.14 -0.20 -1.18
CA ALA A 323 15.41 1.22 -0.96
C ALA A 323 14.70 1.75 0.30
N LEU A 324 13.43 1.38 0.48
CA LEU A 324 12.65 1.70 1.68
C LEU A 324 13.33 1.20 2.95
N LYS A 325 13.92 -0.01 2.92
CA LYS A 325 14.73 -0.55 4.01
C LYS A 325 15.87 0.38 4.39
N ILE A 326 16.68 0.78 3.40
CA ILE A 326 17.87 1.61 3.63
C ILE A 326 17.45 2.97 4.22
N ILE A 327 16.37 3.56 3.69
CA ILE A 327 15.80 4.81 4.20
C ILE A 327 15.41 4.69 5.67
N VAL A 328 14.66 3.64 6.02
CA VAL A 328 14.17 3.45 7.39
C VAL A 328 15.32 3.11 8.34
N GLU A 329 16.27 2.29 7.92
CA GLU A 329 17.48 2.02 8.71
C GLU A 329 18.27 3.31 8.97
N ALA A 330 18.42 4.19 7.99
CA ALA A 330 19.06 5.49 8.18
C ALA A 330 18.29 6.39 9.16
N LEU A 331 16.95 6.45 9.07
CA LEU A 331 16.09 7.20 10.00
C LEU A 331 16.17 6.67 11.44
N LEU A 332 16.18 5.35 11.62
CA LEU A 332 16.25 4.70 12.93
C LEU A 332 17.64 4.82 13.56
N THR A 333 18.71 4.86 12.76
CA THR A 333 20.09 4.99 13.23
C THR A 333 20.39 6.42 13.68
N THR A 334 19.79 7.41 13.02
CA THR A 334 19.99 8.83 13.34
C THR A 334 19.08 9.35 14.47
N HIS A 335 18.26 8.50 15.10
CA HIS A 335 17.23 8.88 16.10
C HIS A 335 16.25 9.94 15.57
N ARG A 336 16.02 9.94 14.26
CA ARG A 336 15.22 10.95 13.56
C ARG A 336 13.77 10.51 13.32
N ALA A 337 13.50 9.21 13.40
CA ALA A 337 12.17 8.65 13.14
C ALA A 337 11.05 9.30 13.97
N ASP A 338 11.31 9.63 15.24
CA ASP A 338 10.31 10.17 16.16
C ASP A 338 9.92 11.64 15.87
N HIS A 339 10.71 12.36 15.06
CA HIS A 339 10.53 13.79 14.79
C HIS A 339 10.26 14.12 13.32
N LEU A 340 10.63 13.23 12.40
CA LEU A 340 10.72 13.58 10.97
C LEU A 340 9.69 12.91 10.06
N VAL A 341 9.03 11.84 10.51
CA VAL A 341 8.11 11.10 9.63
C VAL A 341 6.66 11.36 10.02
N ILE A 342 6.12 12.45 9.48
CA ILE A 342 4.68 12.64 9.37
C ILE A 342 4.35 12.29 7.92
N ILE A 343 3.80 11.09 7.70
CA ILE A 343 3.20 10.71 6.42
C ILE A 343 1.72 11.02 6.52
N HIS A 344 1.21 11.87 5.63
CA HIS A 344 -0.17 12.33 5.62
C HIS A 344 -1.03 11.48 4.67
N ASP A 345 -0.43 10.93 3.61
CA ASP A 345 -1.09 10.01 2.70
C ASP A 345 -1.28 8.62 3.36
N GLU A 346 -2.54 8.28 3.69
CA GLU A 346 -2.90 7.02 4.34
C GLU A 346 -2.58 5.78 3.48
N GLU A 347 -2.83 5.84 2.17
CA GLU A 347 -2.58 4.71 1.28
C GLU A 347 -1.08 4.48 1.12
N LEU A 348 -0.28 5.55 1.06
CA LEU A 348 1.18 5.45 1.13
C LEU A 348 1.62 4.85 2.47
N ALA A 349 1.05 5.30 3.60
CA ALA A 349 1.38 4.75 4.91
C ALA A 349 1.06 3.25 5.01
N ALA A 350 -0.10 2.80 4.51
CA ALA A 350 -0.50 1.40 4.48
C ALA A 350 0.46 0.55 3.63
N ASP A 351 0.83 1.04 2.45
CA ASP A 351 1.79 0.37 1.58
C ASP A 351 3.19 0.29 2.20
N LEU A 352 3.63 1.34 2.89
CA LEU A 352 4.90 1.35 3.61
C LEU A 352 4.90 0.35 4.77
N ILE A 353 3.82 0.29 5.56
CA ILE A 353 3.69 -0.67 6.66
C ILE A 353 3.83 -2.09 6.12
N THR A 354 3.13 -2.38 5.02
CA THR A 354 3.14 -3.66 4.34
C THR A 354 4.54 -4.00 3.82
N ALA A 355 5.14 -3.12 3.02
CA ALA A 355 6.43 -3.35 2.38
C ALA A 355 7.57 -3.50 3.41
N LEU A 356 7.61 -2.65 4.45
CA LEU A 356 8.65 -2.68 5.47
C LEU A 356 8.48 -3.84 6.45
N GLY A 357 7.23 -4.24 6.73
CA GLY A 357 6.92 -5.38 7.59
C GLY A 357 7.47 -6.70 7.04
N GLU A 358 7.52 -6.85 5.72
CA GLU A 358 8.12 -8.04 5.07
C GLU A 358 9.65 -8.07 5.15
N VAL A 359 10.29 -6.90 5.24
CA VAL A 359 11.73 -6.76 5.03
C VAL A 359 12.55 -7.13 6.26
N GLN A 360 11.97 -7.05 7.47
CA GLN A 360 12.67 -7.40 8.70
C GLN A 360 11.89 -8.40 9.56
N PRO A 361 12.48 -9.57 9.88
CA PRO A 361 11.85 -10.55 10.76
C PRO A 361 11.60 -9.96 12.15
N ALA A 362 10.56 -10.48 12.81
CA ALA A 362 10.13 -10.11 14.16
C ALA A 362 11.31 -9.94 15.13
N ASN A 363 11.49 -8.72 15.68
CA ASN A 363 12.27 -8.32 16.87
C ASN A 363 12.97 -6.94 16.77
N ASN A 364 12.87 -6.22 15.66
CA ASN A 364 13.33 -4.83 15.64
C ASN A 364 12.27 -3.93 16.30
N LYS A 365 12.34 -3.79 17.64
CA LYS A 365 11.41 -2.98 18.43
C LYS A 365 11.32 -1.52 17.96
N ARG A 366 12.39 -0.97 17.38
CA ARG A 366 12.38 0.40 16.85
C ARG A 366 11.60 0.47 15.54
N LEU A 367 11.81 -0.49 14.64
CA LEU A 367 11.01 -0.60 13.41
C LEU A 367 9.53 -0.83 13.75
N GLU A 368 9.24 -1.76 14.66
CA GLU A 368 7.86 -2.02 15.08
C GLU A 368 7.19 -0.78 15.65
N ALA A 369 7.89 0.01 16.47
CA ALA A 369 7.37 1.28 16.98
C ALA A 369 7.08 2.28 15.85
N PHE A 370 7.98 2.37 14.86
CA PHE A 370 7.80 3.21 13.67
C PHE A 370 6.57 2.78 12.85
N LEU A 371 6.44 1.48 12.54
CA LEU A 371 5.28 0.95 11.80
C LEU A 371 3.98 1.14 12.58
N MET A 372 4.01 1.00 13.90
CA MET A 372 2.85 1.19 14.77
C MET A 372 2.41 2.66 14.83
N GLU A 373 3.34 3.60 14.77
CA GLU A 373 3.01 5.03 14.69
C GLU A 373 2.29 5.36 13.37
N LEU A 374 2.75 4.80 12.25
CA LEU A 374 2.04 4.93 10.97
C LEU A 374 0.65 4.28 11.04
N TYR A 375 0.58 3.05 11.58
CA TYR A 375 -0.67 2.29 11.70
C TYR A 375 -1.75 3.02 12.53
N ARG A 376 -1.34 3.67 13.64
CA ARG A 376 -2.27 4.40 14.52
C ARG A 376 -2.89 5.63 13.88
N ARG A 377 -2.23 6.20 12.87
CA ARG A 377 -2.70 7.38 12.13
C ARG A 377 -3.66 7.06 11.00
N LEU A 378 -3.81 5.79 10.65
CA LEU A 378 -4.82 5.36 9.69
C LEU A 378 -6.20 5.53 10.33
N ASP A 379 -7.07 6.33 9.73
CA ASP A 379 -8.46 6.48 10.16
C ASP A 379 -9.33 5.34 9.60
N ASP A 380 -8.99 4.82 8.42
CA ASP A 380 -9.73 3.76 7.74
C ASP A 380 -9.55 2.37 8.38
N GLN A 381 -10.66 1.79 8.84
CA GLN A 381 -10.68 0.44 9.40
C GLN A 381 -10.42 -0.65 8.33
N GLU A 382 -10.81 -0.42 7.08
CA GLU A 382 -10.60 -1.38 5.98
C GLU A 382 -9.10 -1.55 5.71
N GLN A 383 -8.34 -0.45 5.63
CA GLN A 383 -6.88 -0.47 5.55
C GLN A 383 -6.23 -1.22 6.73
N LYS A 384 -6.71 -0.98 7.96
CA LYS A 384 -6.21 -1.69 9.15
C LYS A 384 -6.43 -3.20 9.06
N ILE A 385 -7.59 -3.64 8.56
CA ILE A 385 -7.90 -5.05 8.32
C ILE A 385 -7.01 -5.61 7.21
N ARG A 386 -6.81 -4.88 6.11
CA ARG A 386 -5.93 -5.26 4.99
C ARG A 386 -4.48 -5.50 5.48
N ILE A 387 -3.94 -4.62 6.32
CA ILE A 387 -2.59 -4.78 6.90
C ILE A 387 -2.49 -6.05 7.76
N HIS A 388 -3.45 -6.25 8.69
CA HIS A 388 -3.45 -7.45 9.54
C HIS A 388 -3.58 -8.74 8.73
N ARG A 389 -4.46 -8.74 7.73
CA ARG A 389 -4.62 -9.87 6.80
C ARG A 389 -3.30 -10.19 6.10
N HIS A 390 -2.64 -9.18 5.54
CA HIS A 390 -1.35 -9.34 4.86
C HIS A 390 -0.27 -9.92 5.78
N PHE A 391 -0.12 -9.38 6.99
CA PHE A 391 0.85 -9.90 7.96
C PHE A 391 0.56 -11.35 8.36
N LEU A 392 -0.70 -11.73 8.59
CA LEU A 392 -1.07 -13.10 8.90
C LEU A 392 -0.79 -14.06 7.73
N GLU A 393 -1.15 -13.68 6.51
CA GLU A 393 -0.91 -14.51 5.31
C GLU A 393 0.59 -14.75 5.05
N LYS A 394 1.42 -13.76 5.37
CA LYS A 394 2.89 -13.83 5.25
C LYS A 394 3.58 -14.44 6.48
N ASN A 395 2.85 -14.81 7.52
CA ASN A 395 3.37 -15.25 8.83
C ASN A 395 4.34 -14.23 9.46
N ILE A 396 4.00 -12.94 9.40
CA ILE A 396 4.75 -11.85 10.00
C ILE A 396 4.08 -11.47 11.32
N PHE A 397 4.82 -11.54 12.43
CA PHE A 397 4.27 -11.34 13.76
C PHE A 397 5.03 -10.27 14.55
N TYR A 398 4.43 -9.08 14.65
CA TYR A 398 4.86 -8.01 15.56
C TYR A 398 3.99 -7.99 16.82
N GLU A 399 4.59 -7.90 18.00
CA GLU A 399 3.90 -7.98 19.30
C GLU A 399 2.73 -6.98 19.41
N ASN A 400 2.97 -5.72 19.06
CA ASN A 400 2.00 -4.64 19.13
C ASN A 400 0.92 -4.78 18.07
N PHE A 401 1.25 -5.23 16.85
CA PHE A 401 0.23 -5.48 15.82
C PHE A 401 -0.69 -6.62 16.22
N ILE A 402 -0.15 -7.71 16.81
CA ILE A 402 -0.99 -8.78 17.33
C ILE A 402 -1.86 -8.29 18.50
N ALA A 403 -1.34 -7.41 19.36
CA ALA A 403 -2.13 -6.81 20.43
C ALA A 403 -3.30 -5.97 19.91
N GLU A 404 -3.08 -5.13 18.90
CA GLU A 404 -4.13 -4.36 18.21
C GLU A 404 -5.13 -5.28 17.49
N LEU A 405 -4.65 -6.33 16.83
CA LEU A 405 -5.49 -7.34 16.19
C LEU A 405 -6.43 -8.01 17.21
N MET A 406 -5.94 -8.34 18.41
CA MET A 406 -6.80 -8.93 19.45
C MET A 406 -7.92 -7.99 19.87
N GLN A 407 -7.64 -6.70 20.00
CA GLN A 407 -8.65 -5.69 20.31
C GLN A 407 -9.68 -5.58 19.19
N LEU A 408 -9.22 -5.58 17.92
CA LEU A 408 -10.10 -5.55 16.75
C LEU A 408 -11.04 -6.77 16.73
N LEU A 409 -10.49 -7.98 16.92
CA LEU A 409 -11.27 -9.21 16.94
C LEU A 409 -12.23 -9.30 18.14
N GLU A 410 -11.84 -8.77 19.30
CA GLU A 410 -12.70 -8.73 20.47
C GLU A 410 -13.88 -7.75 20.27
N ASN A 411 -13.61 -6.56 19.75
CA ASN A 411 -14.66 -5.59 19.40
C ASN A 411 -15.66 -6.19 18.40
N ALA A 412 -15.16 -6.90 17.38
CA ALA A 412 -15.99 -7.59 16.40
C ALA A 412 -16.89 -8.68 17.02
N SER A 413 -16.46 -9.30 18.13
CA SER A 413 -17.23 -10.35 18.81
C SER A 413 -18.50 -9.85 19.50
N HIS A 414 -18.59 -8.55 19.79
CA HIS A 414 -19.77 -7.92 20.41
C HIS A 414 -20.85 -7.52 19.40
N VAL A 415 -20.54 -7.52 18.10
CA VAL A 415 -21.48 -7.16 17.05
C VAL A 415 -22.32 -8.39 16.68
N SER A 416 -23.65 -8.28 16.80
CA SER A 416 -24.59 -9.42 16.67
C SER A 416 -24.60 -10.10 15.29
N GLN A 417 -24.02 -9.44 14.28
CA GLN A 417 -23.64 -10.04 12.99
C GLN A 417 -22.23 -9.55 12.68
N GLY A 418 -21.21 -10.33 13.07
CA GLY A 418 -19.82 -10.00 12.75
C GLY A 418 -19.62 -9.86 11.24
N SER A 419 -18.76 -8.95 10.81
CA SER A 419 -18.45 -8.81 9.38
C SER A 419 -17.84 -10.12 8.86
N PRO A 420 -18.17 -10.56 7.63
CA PRO A 420 -17.49 -11.68 6.97
C PRO A 420 -15.96 -11.54 7.03
N ASP A 421 -15.45 -10.31 6.95
CA ASP A 421 -14.03 -10.00 7.03
C ASP A 421 -13.41 -10.29 8.40
N ASP A 422 -14.12 -10.00 9.49
CA ASP A 422 -13.63 -10.24 10.86
C ASP A 422 -13.54 -11.75 11.15
N SER A 423 -14.52 -12.51 10.65
CA SER A 423 -14.53 -13.97 10.74
C SER A 423 -13.39 -14.60 9.93
N ALA A 424 -13.12 -14.07 8.73
CA ALA A 424 -12.00 -14.49 7.91
C ALA A 424 -10.66 -14.17 8.59
N LEU A 425 -10.54 -12.98 9.18
CA LEU A 425 -9.34 -12.54 9.89
C LEU A 425 -9.06 -13.39 11.14
N LEU A 426 -10.09 -13.73 11.92
CA LEU A 426 -9.98 -14.66 13.04
C LEU A 426 -9.51 -16.05 12.57
N ARG A 427 -10.05 -16.56 11.46
CA ARG A 427 -9.63 -17.85 10.90
C ARG A 427 -8.17 -17.84 10.46
N LEU A 428 -7.72 -16.77 9.80
CA LEU A 428 -6.32 -16.58 9.43
C LEU A 428 -5.43 -16.56 10.68
N CYS A 429 -5.78 -15.75 11.68
CA CYS A 429 -5.08 -15.69 12.96
C CYS A 429 -5.00 -17.07 13.65
N ALA A 430 -6.11 -17.81 13.66
CA ALA A 430 -6.17 -19.13 14.25
C ALA A 430 -5.38 -20.19 13.46
N SER A 431 -5.16 -19.97 12.17
CA SER A 431 -4.41 -20.87 11.28
C SER A 431 -2.90 -20.62 11.28
N ALA A 432 -2.42 -19.55 11.92
CA ALA A 432 -1.00 -19.19 11.98
C ALA A 432 -0.13 -20.39 12.40
N SER A 433 0.99 -20.56 11.71
CA SER A 433 1.96 -21.65 11.95
C SER A 433 3.29 -21.06 12.37
N PHE A 434 3.92 -21.68 13.37
CA PHE A 434 5.21 -21.25 13.89
C PHE A 434 6.32 -22.29 13.65
N TYR A 435 6.12 -23.18 12.65
CA TYR A 435 7.04 -24.27 12.38
C TYR A 435 8.46 -23.76 12.12
N GLY A 436 9.40 -24.15 13.00
CA GLY A 436 10.81 -23.74 12.91
C GLY A 436 11.10 -22.30 13.35
N ASN A 437 10.10 -21.50 13.75
CA ASN A 437 10.29 -20.09 14.11
C ASN A 437 9.84 -19.75 15.53
N ARG A 438 10.70 -20.09 16.50
CA ARG A 438 10.45 -19.87 17.93
C ARG A 438 10.22 -18.39 18.29
N ARG A 439 10.94 -17.46 17.65
CA ARG A 439 10.86 -16.03 17.98
C ARG A 439 9.53 -15.43 17.57
N GLU A 440 9.03 -15.80 16.40
CA GLU A 440 7.70 -15.42 15.92
C GLU A 440 6.59 -15.94 16.82
N LYS A 441 6.70 -17.20 17.28
CA LYS A 441 5.79 -17.73 18.29
C LYS A 441 5.80 -16.90 19.58
N GLU A 442 6.99 -16.56 20.09
CA GLU A 442 7.15 -15.74 21.30
C GLU A 442 6.53 -14.34 21.14
N ALA A 443 6.73 -13.70 19.98
CA ALA A 443 6.15 -12.40 19.65
C ALA A 443 4.60 -12.49 19.56
N PHE A 444 4.09 -13.51 18.88
CA PHE A 444 2.64 -13.75 18.78
C PHE A 444 2.00 -14.02 20.14
N GLU A 445 2.57 -14.93 20.96
CA GLU A 445 2.09 -15.23 22.31
C GLU A 445 2.09 -13.97 23.20
N THR A 446 3.14 -13.16 23.13
CA THR A 446 3.26 -11.93 23.91
C THR A 446 2.22 -10.91 23.46
N GLY A 447 2.05 -10.73 22.14
CA GLY A 447 1.06 -9.85 21.56
C GLY A 447 -0.37 -10.25 21.93
N VAL A 448 -0.70 -11.55 21.87
CA VAL A 448 -2.01 -12.06 22.29
C VAL A 448 -2.26 -11.74 23.77
N LYS A 449 -1.30 -12.07 24.65
CA LYS A 449 -1.42 -11.80 26.10
C LYS A 449 -1.58 -10.31 26.39
N LYS A 450 -0.88 -9.45 25.64
CA LYS A 450 -0.93 -7.99 25.78
C LYS A 450 -2.27 -7.43 25.31
N GLY A 451 -2.73 -7.84 24.13
CA GLY A 451 -3.99 -7.41 23.55
C GLY A 451 -5.19 -7.78 24.43
N LEU A 452 -5.15 -8.95 25.09
CA LEU A 452 -6.23 -9.44 25.94
C LEU A 452 -6.13 -8.99 27.41
N ALA A 453 -5.06 -8.31 27.81
CA ALA A 453 -4.80 -7.98 29.23
C ALA A 453 -5.87 -7.08 29.89
N HIS A 454 -6.64 -6.35 29.08
CA HIS A 454 -7.68 -5.43 29.54
C HIS A 454 -9.05 -6.10 29.74
N LEU A 455 -9.22 -7.34 29.29
CA LEU A 455 -10.52 -8.01 29.33
C LEU A 455 -10.93 -8.37 30.75
N SER A 456 -12.20 -8.11 31.04
CA SER A 456 -12.83 -8.62 32.27
C SER A 456 -13.10 -10.12 32.14
N PRO A 457 -13.22 -10.87 33.26
CA PRO A 457 -13.53 -12.30 33.21
C PRO A 457 -14.86 -12.65 32.51
N SER A 458 -15.80 -11.71 32.35
CA SER A 458 -17.00 -11.93 31.54
C SER A 458 -16.69 -11.81 30.04
N ASN A 459 -15.97 -10.76 29.65
CA ASN A 459 -15.61 -10.51 28.25
C ASN A 459 -14.66 -11.58 27.72
N GLU A 460 -13.72 -12.07 28.53
CA GLU A 460 -12.87 -13.22 28.17
C GLU A 460 -13.70 -14.44 27.78
N ILE A 461 -14.79 -14.71 28.51
CA ILE A 461 -15.65 -15.87 28.27
C ILE A 461 -16.53 -15.68 27.04
N ASP A 462 -17.05 -14.48 26.82
CA ASP A 462 -17.86 -14.19 25.64
C ASP A 462 -17.01 -14.21 24.37
N PHE A 463 -15.79 -13.66 24.41
CA PHE A 463 -14.84 -13.76 23.32
C PHE A 463 -14.38 -15.22 23.10
N LEU A 464 -14.14 -16.00 24.16
CA LEU A 464 -13.86 -17.43 24.05
C LEU A 464 -14.99 -18.19 23.33
N LYS A 465 -16.26 -17.91 23.65
CA LYS A 465 -17.41 -18.50 22.93
C LYS A 465 -17.40 -18.11 21.47
N TYR A 466 -17.15 -16.84 21.15
CA TYR A 466 -17.06 -16.37 19.78
C TYR A 466 -16.00 -17.16 19.00
N VAL A 467 -14.79 -17.28 19.53
CA VAL A 467 -13.70 -18.05 18.90
C VAL A 467 -14.07 -19.52 18.71
N ILE A 468 -14.61 -20.19 19.72
CA ILE A 468 -15.00 -21.62 19.63
C ILE A 468 -16.09 -21.85 18.57
N ASN A 469 -17.00 -20.89 18.42
CA ASN A 469 -18.11 -21.01 17.47
C ASN A 469 -17.68 -20.66 16.04
N ALA A 470 -16.74 -19.73 15.87
CA ALA A 470 -16.22 -19.33 14.56
C ALA A 470 -15.28 -20.37 13.92
N LEU A 471 -14.60 -21.19 14.75
CA LEU A 471 -13.59 -22.15 14.30
C LEU A 471 -14.12 -23.59 14.17
N GLU A 472 -13.70 -24.25 13.09
CA GLU A 472 -13.90 -25.70 12.89
C GLU A 472 -12.75 -26.51 13.51
N MET A 473 -11.50 -26.07 13.28
CA MET A 473 -10.29 -26.65 13.86
C MET A 473 -9.20 -25.57 13.98
N PRO A 474 -8.63 -25.33 15.18
CA PRO A 474 -7.57 -24.35 15.35
C PRO A 474 -6.21 -24.91 14.91
N GLY A 475 -5.43 -24.07 14.22
CA GLY A 475 -3.99 -24.26 14.01
C GLY A 475 -3.18 -23.92 15.26
N GLU A 476 -1.88 -23.66 15.11
CA GLU A 476 -1.01 -23.32 16.26
C GLU A 476 -1.40 -21.98 16.88
N GLY A 477 -1.62 -20.94 16.06
CA GLY A 477 -2.08 -19.63 16.53
C GLY A 477 -3.42 -19.70 17.27
N GLY A 478 -4.35 -20.52 16.77
CA GLY A 478 -5.66 -20.71 17.39
C GLY A 478 -5.55 -21.38 18.76
N LYS A 479 -4.63 -22.33 18.94
CA LYS A 479 -4.35 -22.93 20.25
C LYS A 479 -3.76 -21.90 21.22
N VAL A 480 -2.81 -21.09 20.77
CA VAL A 480 -2.24 -20.00 21.58
C VAL A 480 -3.32 -19.02 22.04
N LEU A 481 -4.21 -18.61 21.13
CA LEU A 481 -5.34 -17.72 21.45
C LEU A 481 -6.29 -18.35 22.47
N LEU A 482 -6.70 -19.60 22.26
CA LEU A 482 -7.57 -20.32 23.18
C LEU A 482 -6.93 -20.49 24.56
N GLU A 483 -5.65 -20.86 24.63
CA GLU A 483 -4.90 -21.00 25.88
C GLU A 483 -4.78 -19.66 26.62
N ALA A 484 -4.64 -18.55 25.89
CA ALA A 484 -4.57 -17.21 26.49
C ALA A 484 -5.92 -16.74 27.07
N LEU A 485 -7.04 -17.16 26.47
CA LEU A 485 -8.40 -16.85 26.94
C LEU A 485 -8.90 -17.79 28.04
N ILE A 486 -8.29 -18.97 28.19
CA ILE A 486 -8.62 -19.89 29.27
C ILE A 486 -8.00 -19.35 30.57
N PRO A 487 -8.81 -19.06 31.60
CA PRO A 487 -8.31 -18.56 32.88
C PRO A 487 -7.61 -19.66 33.69
N GLU A 488 -6.47 -20.19 33.23
CA GLU A 488 -5.56 -21.04 34.01
C GLU A 488 -4.55 -20.21 34.84
N ARG A 489 -4.79 -18.90 35.03
CA ARG A 489 -3.88 -17.96 35.73
C ARG A 489 -3.75 -18.15 37.26
N ALA A 490 -4.23 -19.24 37.88
CA ALA A 490 -4.17 -19.36 39.35
C ALA A 490 -3.81 -20.73 39.92
N THR A 491 -3.24 -21.67 39.16
CA THR A 491 -2.77 -22.93 39.77
C THR A 491 -1.43 -23.37 39.24
N GLY A 492 -0.36 -22.92 39.91
CA GLY A 492 0.76 -23.81 40.20
C GLY A 492 2.15 -23.39 39.70
N MET A 493 2.72 -22.33 40.29
CA MET A 493 4.13 -22.33 40.73
C MET A 493 4.42 -21.07 41.55
N ASN A 494 4.17 -21.16 42.86
CA ASN A 494 4.96 -20.59 43.95
C ASN A 494 4.14 -20.72 45.23
N GLY A 495 4.57 -21.63 46.10
CA GLY A 495 3.97 -21.82 47.40
C GLY A 495 4.15 -20.58 48.27
N LEU A 496 3.05 -19.89 48.55
CA LEU A 496 2.91 -19.09 49.76
C LEU A 496 1.60 -19.50 50.42
N LYS A 497 1.75 -20.17 51.56
CA LYS A 497 0.67 -20.42 52.53
C LYS A 497 0.11 -19.07 52.96
N GLY A 498 -1.19 -18.88 52.79
CA GLY A 498 -1.92 -17.75 53.34
C GLY A 498 -3.40 -17.91 53.05
N ASP A 499 -4.19 -18.00 54.11
CA ASP A 499 -5.61 -18.31 54.14
C ASP A 499 -6.49 -17.24 53.45
N ALA A 500 -6.51 -17.25 52.11
CA ALA A 500 -7.50 -16.52 51.31
C ALA A 500 -8.27 -17.52 50.45
N TYR A 501 -9.57 -17.67 50.75
CA TYR A 501 -10.53 -18.46 49.99
C TYR A 501 -10.76 -17.84 48.61
N TYR A 502 -9.86 -18.12 47.65
CA TYR A 502 -10.13 -17.88 46.23
C TYR A 502 -11.00 -19.03 45.70
N PRO A 503 -12.13 -18.75 45.01
CA PRO A 503 -12.86 -19.79 44.31
C PRO A 503 -11.95 -20.37 43.22
N THR A 504 -11.67 -21.67 43.36
CA THR A 504 -10.82 -22.52 42.52
C THR A 504 -11.01 -22.33 41.02
N GLY A 505 -9.89 -22.40 40.27
CA GLY A 505 -9.82 -22.40 38.81
C GLY A 505 -10.80 -23.36 38.11
N ASN A 506 -11.11 -23.04 36.86
CA ASN A 506 -12.04 -23.73 35.94
C ASN A 506 -13.54 -23.52 36.18
N ASP A 507 -14.02 -22.36 36.65
CA ASP A 507 -15.49 -22.08 36.71
C ASP A 507 -16.06 -21.66 35.33
N PHE A 508 -15.19 -21.26 34.41
CA PHE A 508 -15.58 -20.87 33.05
C PHE A 508 -16.26 -22.01 32.27
N ILE A 509 -15.88 -23.28 32.50
CA ILE A 509 -16.48 -24.45 31.82
C ILE A 509 -17.97 -24.62 32.13
N LEU A 510 -18.47 -24.04 33.23
CA LEU A 510 -19.89 -24.03 33.56
C LEU A 510 -20.66 -22.97 32.76
N LYS A 511 -19.99 -21.91 32.31
CA LYS A 511 -20.54 -20.84 31.47
C LYS A 511 -20.54 -21.19 29.97
N LEU A 512 -19.96 -22.34 29.60
CA LEU A 512 -19.94 -22.87 28.24
C LEU A 512 -21.00 -23.98 28.02
N ARG A 513 -21.47 -24.10 26.77
CA ARG A 513 -22.32 -25.19 26.31
C ARG A 513 -21.53 -26.49 26.22
N GLU A 514 -22.22 -27.62 26.24
CA GLU A 514 -21.56 -28.93 26.26
C GLU A 514 -20.76 -29.23 24.98
N ASN A 515 -21.30 -28.83 23.83
CA ASN A 515 -20.62 -28.94 22.53
C ASN A 515 -19.37 -28.05 22.44
N GLU A 516 -19.40 -26.84 23.02
CA GLU A 516 -18.24 -25.93 23.10
C GLU A 516 -17.11 -26.55 23.94
N VAL A 517 -17.45 -27.16 25.08
CA VAL A 517 -16.47 -27.84 25.94
C VAL A 517 -15.91 -29.11 25.26
N GLN A 518 -16.73 -29.85 24.52
CA GLN A 518 -16.26 -30.99 23.72
C GLN A 518 -15.27 -30.57 22.63
N LYS A 519 -15.51 -29.43 21.96
CA LYS A 519 -14.57 -28.86 21.00
C LYS A 519 -13.23 -28.54 21.66
N LEU A 520 -13.23 -27.87 22.82
CA LEU A 520 -12.01 -27.55 23.57
C LEU A 520 -11.21 -28.80 23.97
N ASP A 521 -11.87 -29.85 24.48
CA ASP A 521 -11.20 -31.12 24.82
C ASP A 521 -10.52 -31.75 23.60
N LYS A 522 -11.21 -31.75 22.45
CA LYS A 522 -10.67 -32.26 21.19
C LYS A 522 -9.47 -31.44 20.70
N TRP A 523 -9.52 -30.12 20.79
CA TRP A 523 -8.51 -29.23 20.23
C TRP A 523 -7.25 -29.09 21.09
N LEU A 524 -7.42 -29.05 22.41
CA LEU A 524 -6.34 -28.82 23.38
C LEU A 524 -5.85 -30.10 24.07
N GLY A 525 -6.51 -31.25 23.84
CA GLY A 525 -6.15 -32.52 24.48
C GLY A 525 -6.40 -32.52 25.99
N ARG A 526 -7.43 -31.79 26.44
CA ARG A 526 -7.80 -31.64 27.86
C ARG A 526 -9.04 -32.48 28.20
N HIS A 527 -9.46 -32.45 29.47
CA HIS A 527 -10.59 -33.22 30.00
C HIS A 527 -11.64 -32.33 30.70
N TYR A 528 -11.88 -31.13 30.17
CA TYR A 528 -12.82 -30.15 30.69
C TYR A 528 -14.27 -30.67 30.73
N LEU A 529 -14.69 -31.56 29.83
CA LEU A 529 -16.03 -32.15 29.87
C LEU A 529 -16.25 -33.00 31.13
N LYS A 530 -15.22 -33.78 31.52
CA LYS A 530 -15.25 -34.60 32.74
C LYS A 530 -15.33 -33.71 33.97
N GLU A 531 -14.52 -32.64 34.01
CA GLU A 531 -14.54 -31.65 35.09
C GLU A 531 -15.89 -30.94 35.21
N ARG A 532 -16.49 -30.54 34.09
CA ARG A 532 -17.81 -29.91 34.04
C ARG A 532 -18.89 -30.82 34.64
N LYS A 533 -18.92 -32.10 34.25
CA LYS A 533 -19.86 -33.10 34.80
C LYS A 533 -19.68 -33.28 36.30
N MET A 534 -18.43 -33.34 36.78
CA MET A 534 -18.11 -33.44 38.20
C MET A 534 -18.57 -32.20 38.98
N LYS A 535 -18.29 -30.99 38.48
CA LYS A 535 -18.71 -29.73 39.11
C LYS A 535 -20.24 -29.55 39.14
N LYS A 536 -20.95 -29.87 38.05
CA LYS A 536 -22.42 -29.88 38.03
C LYS A 536 -23.00 -30.84 39.07
N SER A 537 -22.47 -32.07 39.17
CA SER A 537 -22.89 -33.02 40.20
C SER A 537 -22.65 -32.49 41.62
N GLN A 538 -21.52 -31.81 41.85
CA GLN A 538 -21.20 -31.20 43.14
C GLN A 538 -22.13 -30.02 43.48
N GLN A 539 -22.49 -29.17 42.50
CA GLN A 539 -23.48 -28.10 42.68
C GLN A 539 -24.86 -28.68 43.03
N VAL A 540 -25.34 -29.68 42.31
CA VAL A 540 -26.62 -30.35 42.60
C VAL A 540 -26.64 -30.92 44.02
N LYS A 541 -25.57 -31.58 44.46
CA LYS A 541 -25.45 -32.09 45.83
C LYS A 541 -25.49 -30.97 46.89
N LYS A 542 -24.89 -29.81 46.61
CA LYS A 542 -24.96 -28.63 47.50
C LYS A 542 -26.37 -28.05 47.54
N THR A 543 -27.03 -27.88 46.39
CA THR A 543 -28.40 -27.36 46.31
C THR A 543 -29.39 -28.27 47.01
N ILE A 544 -29.27 -29.60 46.86
CA ILE A 544 -30.09 -30.57 47.61
C ILE A 544 -29.87 -30.41 49.12
N LYS A 545 -28.63 -30.26 49.59
CA LYS A 545 -28.37 -30.01 51.02
C LYS A 545 -29.02 -28.72 51.52
N TYR A 546 -28.92 -27.62 50.76
CA TYR A 546 -29.55 -26.36 51.15
C TYR A 546 -31.08 -26.43 51.10
N ALA A 547 -31.66 -27.10 50.11
CA ALA A 547 -33.10 -27.33 50.02
C ALA A 547 -33.60 -28.20 51.19
N CYS A 548 -32.87 -29.26 51.56
CA CYS A 548 -33.18 -30.05 52.75
C CYS A 548 -33.08 -29.24 54.04
N SER A 549 -32.05 -28.39 54.19
CA SER A 549 -31.92 -27.51 55.35
C SER A 549 -33.03 -26.45 55.41
N PHE A 550 -33.42 -25.87 54.27
CA PHE A 550 -34.53 -24.93 54.19
C PHE A 550 -35.86 -25.59 54.52
N LEU A 551 -36.12 -26.79 53.98
CA LEU A 551 -37.30 -27.59 54.30
C LEU A 551 -37.40 -27.88 55.81
N LEU A 552 -36.27 -28.23 56.45
CA LEU A 552 -36.21 -28.45 57.90
C LEU A 552 -36.57 -27.18 58.69
N ILE A 553 -36.09 -26.01 58.27
CA ILE A 553 -36.42 -24.73 58.91
C ILE A 553 -37.92 -24.43 58.76
N VAL A 554 -38.51 -24.67 57.58
CA VAL A 554 -39.94 -24.50 57.35
C VAL A 554 -40.77 -25.44 58.22
N ILE A 555 -40.39 -26.72 58.32
CA ILE A 555 -41.08 -27.71 59.17
C ILE A 555 -40.99 -27.32 60.65
N VAL A 556 -39.82 -26.90 61.13
CA VAL A 556 -39.65 -26.43 62.51
C VAL A 556 -40.48 -25.16 62.76
N GLY A 557 -40.51 -24.23 61.83
CA GLY A 557 -41.37 -23.04 61.90
C GLY A 557 -42.87 -23.40 61.97
N LEU A 558 -43.31 -24.37 61.17
CA LEU A 558 -44.69 -24.89 61.17
C LEU A 558 -45.04 -25.57 62.50
N LEU A 559 -44.12 -26.35 63.06
CA LEU A 559 -44.28 -27.00 64.37
C LEU A 559 -44.34 -26.00 65.53
N ILE A 560 -43.62 -24.88 65.44
CA ILE A 560 -43.70 -23.79 66.41
C ILE A 560 -45.07 -23.08 66.30
N LEU A 561 -45.54 -22.83 65.06
CA LEU A 561 -46.87 -22.27 64.80
C LEU A 561 -48.02 -23.17 65.29
N LEU A 562 -47.88 -24.49 65.17
CA LEU A 562 -48.83 -25.47 65.69
C LEU A 562 -48.86 -25.53 67.23
N LYS A 563 -47.82 -25.04 67.93
CA LYS A 563 -47.78 -24.97 69.40
C LYS A 563 -48.39 -23.69 69.97
N THR A 564 -48.58 -22.64 69.17
CA THR A 564 -49.12 -21.35 69.62
C THR A 564 -50.63 -21.19 69.40
N PHE A 565 -51.30 -22.17 68.79
CA PHE A 565 -52.75 -22.22 68.63
C PHE A 565 -53.34 -23.48 69.29
N PRO A 566 -54.43 -23.38 70.10
CA PRO A 566 -55.08 -24.55 70.65
C PRO A 566 -55.94 -25.23 69.58
N GLU A 567 -55.65 -26.51 69.35
CA GLU A 567 -56.40 -27.52 68.57
C GLU A 567 -56.94 -27.12 67.19
N PRO A 568 -56.26 -27.52 66.10
CA PRO A 568 -56.93 -27.76 64.83
C PRO A 568 -57.46 -29.20 64.78
N LYS A 569 -58.77 -29.34 64.51
CA LYS A 569 -59.36 -30.60 64.06
C LYS A 569 -58.67 -31.03 62.76
N ILE A 570 -58.01 -32.19 62.79
CA ILE A 570 -57.34 -32.79 61.64
C ILE A 570 -58.42 -33.22 60.64
N PRO A 571 -58.44 -32.72 59.39
CA PRO A 571 -59.24 -33.36 58.33
C PRO A 571 -58.60 -34.71 57.97
N SER A 572 -59.42 -35.75 57.90
CA SER A 572 -58.96 -37.10 57.54
C SER A 572 -58.44 -37.13 56.11
N VAL A 573 -57.16 -37.46 55.95
CA VAL A 573 -56.54 -37.77 54.66
C VAL A 573 -56.54 -39.29 54.51
N THR A 574 -57.37 -39.83 53.61
CA THR A 574 -57.30 -41.24 53.21
C THR A 574 -56.24 -41.42 52.12
N PHE A 575 -55.28 -42.29 52.38
CA PHE A 575 -54.29 -42.73 51.38
C PHE A 575 -54.85 -43.95 50.64
N SER A 576 -54.96 -43.88 49.31
CA SER A 576 -55.11 -45.06 48.46
C SER A 576 -53.77 -45.36 47.79
N GLU A 577 -53.18 -46.52 48.10
CA GLU A 577 -52.05 -47.07 47.34
C GLU A 577 -52.53 -47.54 45.97
N ASN A 578 -52.16 -46.81 44.92
CA ASN A 578 -52.18 -47.35 43.57
C ASN A 578 -50.73 -47.62 43.15
N ASN A 579 -50.31 -48.87 43.27
CA ASN A 579 -49.04 -49.36 42.75
C ASN A 579 -49.11 -49.39 41.22
N SER A 580 -48.77 -48.29 40.56
CA SER A 580 -48.10 -48.25 39.24
C SER A 580 -47.85 -46.80 38.77
N THR A 581 -46.60 -46.55 38.37
CA THR A 581 -46.03 -45.31 37.76
C THR A 581 -45.72 -44.14 38.71
N GLY A 582 -44.42 -43.85 38.83
CA GLY A 582 -43.86 -42.92 39.81
C GLY A 582 -43.86 -41.46 39.37
N ILE A 583 -44.98 -40.77 39.60
CA ILE A 583 -45.09 -39.31 39.81
C ILE A 583 -46.24 -39.11 40.81
N LEU A 584 -46.06 -38.31 41.87
CA LEU A 584 -47.12 -38.00 42.85
C LEU A 584 -47.86 -36.72 42.43
N PRO A 585 -49.14 -36.76 42.00
CA PRO A 585 -50.02 -35.59 42.07
C PRO A 585 -50.86 -35.69 43.35
N PHE A 586 -50.95 -34.61 44.13
CA PHE A 586 -51.93 -34.51 45.21
C PHE A 586 -53.03 -33.52 44.80
N THR A 587 -54.27 -33.84 45.14
CA THR A 587 -55.42 -32.93 45.01
C THR A 587 -56.03 -32.77 46.41
N ILE A 588 -56.25 -31.52 46.85
CA ILE A 588 -56.89 -31.22 48.13
C ILE A 588 -58.30 -30.69 47.84
N GLN A 589 -59.34 -31.41 48.31
CA GLN A 589 -60.72 -30.93 48.33
C GLN A 589 -61.05 -30.39 49.73
N PHE A 590 -61.67 -29.20 49.81
CA PHE A 590 -62.12 -28.61 51.06
C PHE A 590 -63.65 -28.68 51.14
N GLU A 591 -64.18 -29.44 52.10
CA GLU A 591 -65.60 -29.44 52.43
C GLU A 591 -65.83 -28.43 53.58
N ASN A 592 -66.54 -27.34 53.29
CA ASN A 592 -66.73 -26.24 54.24
C ASN A 592 -68.05 -26.42 55.00
N THR A 593 -67.98 -26.77 56.29
CA THR A 593 -69.16 -26.79 57.17
C THR A 593 -69.13 -25.60 58.13
N ASN A 594 -69.89 -24.55 57.81
CA ASN A 594 -70.42 -23.64 58.82
C ASN A 594 -71.87 -23.27 58.46
N PHE A 595 -72.81 -23.98 59.06
CA PHE A 595 -74.22 -23.57 59.12
C PHE A 595 -74.39 -22.68 60.36
N ASN A 596 -74.78 -21.41 60.16
CA ASN A 596 -75.60 -20.72 61.15
C ASN A 596 -76.96 -20.40 60.52
N LYS A 597 -77.99 -20.67 61.31
CA LYS A 597 -79.38 -20.85 60.90
C LYS A 597 -80.06 -19.48 60.85
N ASN A 598 -80.64 -19.08 59.72
CA ASN A 598 -81.99 -18.52 59.78
C ASN A 598 -82.78 -18.57 58.46
N LYS A 599 -84.08 -18.55 58.67
CA LYS A 599 -85.21 -18.85 57.81
C LYS A 599 -85.37 -17.97 56.57
N ASN A 600 -85.99 -18.60 55.57
CA ASN A 600 -86.87 -18.07 54.53
C ASN A 600 -86.25 -17.17 53.45
N GLY A 601 -86.22 -17.70 52.22
CA GLY A 601 -86.86 -17.04 51.08
C GLY A 601 -85.94 -16.39 50.04
N VAL A 602 -86.12 -16.88 48.82
CA VAL A 602 -86.00 -16.17 47.52
C VAL A 602 -84.59 -15.96 46.94
N ASN A 603 -84.51 -16.27 45.64
CA ASN A 603 -83.39 -16.09 44.69
C ASN A 603 -82.80 -14.67 44.71
N GLU A 604 -81.49 -14.55 44.45
CA GLU A 604 -80.96 -13.76 43.33
C GLU A 604 -79.43 -13.89 43.18
N SER A 605 -79.00 -13.93 41.93
CA SER A 605 -77.64 -13.77 41.44
C SER A 605 -76.99 -12.47 41.91
N ILE A 606 -75.66 -12.43 42.02
CA ILE A 606 -74.79 -11.38 41.45
C ILE A 606 -73.34 -11.89 41.47
N TRP A 607 -72.71 -11.75 40.32
CA TRP A 607 -71.32 -12.02 40.02
C TRP A 607 -70.44 -10.94 40.66
N GLU A 608 -69.19 -11.28 41.00
CA GLU A 608 -68.06 -10.46 40.54
C GLU A 608 -66.75 -11.23 40.67
N ASP A 609 -66.07 -11.26 39.52
CA ASP A 609 -64.78 -11.85 39.23
C ASP A 609 -63.63 -11.20 40.01
N HIS A 610 -62.57 -11.97 40.25
CA HIS A 610 -61.22 -11.66 39.73
C HIS A 610 -60.27 -12.82 40.03
N SER A 611 -60.08 -13.69 39.03
CA SER A 611 -58.97 -14.65 38.96
C SER A 611 -57.79 -14.03 38.21
N ILE A 612 -56.56 -14.24 38.67
CA ILE A 612 -55.43 -14.51 37.75
C ILE A 612 -54.65 -15.69 38.32
N LEU A 613 -54.88 -16.85 37.70
CA LEU A 613 -54.04 -18.04 37.73
C LEU A 613 -53.03 -17.91 36.59
N GLY A 614 -51.84 -18.49 36.75
CA GLY A 614 -50.83 -18.55 35.70
C GLY A 614 -49.78 -19.62 36.01
N ASP A 615 -50.24 -20.87 36.06
CA ASP A 615 -49.40 -22.06 36.20
C ASP A 615 -48.50 -22.28 34.99
N ILE A 616 -47.31 -22.79 35.31
CA ILE A 616 -46.32 -23.36 34.40
C ILE A 616 -46.55 -24.89 34.41
N VAL A 617 -46.48 -25.55 33.25
CA VAL A 617 -45.54 -26.66 32.94
C VAL A 617 -46.01 -27.50 31.73
N ASN A 618 -45.07 -27.63 30.79
CA ASN A 618 -44.75 -28.70 29.82
C ASN A 618 -45.60 -29.97 29.73
N GLU A 619 -45.70 -30.53 28.51
CA GLU A 619 -45.01 -31.79 28.19
C GLU A 619 -44.85 -32.11 26.68
N THR A 620 -43.88 -32.98 26.42
CA THR A 620 -43.37 -33.53 25.17
C THR A 620 -44.11 -34.78 24.66
N GLY A 621 -44.43 -34.82 23.36
CA GLY A 621 -44.12 -35.95 22.44
C GLY A 621 -45.11 -37.13 22.26
N GLY A 622 -45.59 -37.33 21.01
CA GLY A 622 -45.66 -38.67 20.38
C GLY A 622 -46.93 -39.12 19.62
N ASN A 623 -46.89 -39.04 18.27
CA ASN A 623 -47.49 -39.90 17.22
C ASN A 623 -49.02 -40.06 17.03
N ALA A 624 -49.58 -39.66 15.87
CA ALA A 624 -49.70 -40.46 14.62
C ALA A 624 -50.84 -39.99 13.66
N THR A 625 -50.52 -40.00 12.35
CA THR A 625 -51.35 -40.23 11.13
C THR A 625 -52.37 -39.19 10.58
N ASP A 626 -51.94 -38.57 9.47
CA ASP A 626 -52.57 -38.36 8.14
C ASP A 626 -54.07 -38.07 7.97
N VAL A 627 -54.40 -36.90 7.38
CA VAL A 627 -55.28 -36.74 6.19
C VAL A 627 -54.92 -35.44 5.39
N ASN A 628 -54.40 -35.63 4.18
CA ASN A 628 -54.50 -34.90 2.89
C ASN A 628 -54.80 -33.38 2.73
N SER A 629 -53.88 -32.76 1.94
CA SER A 629 -54.06 -31.99 0.68
C SER A 629 -54.59 -30.55 0.69
N THR A 630 -53.76 -29.58 0.28
CA THR A 630 -53.77 -29.04 -1.10
C THR A 630 -52.49 -28.27 -1.44
N GLU A 631 -51.96 -28.49 -2.65
CA GLU A 631 -50.87 -27.75 -3.30
C GLU A 631 -51.25 -26.30 -3.61
N VAL A 632 -50.26 -25.40 -3.56
CA VAL A 632 -50.05 -24.36 -4.59
C VAL A 632 -48.53 -24.21 -4.83
N ASN A 633 -48.10 -24.60 -6.03
CA ASN A 633 -46.78 -24.31 -6.60
C ASN A 633 -46.70 -22.87 -7.12
N SER A 634 -45.47 -22.33 -7.16
CA SER A 634 -44.88 -21.35 -8.13
C SER A 634 -44.00 -20.34 -7.37
N ALA A 635 -42.80 -19.95 -7.79
CA ALA A 635 -41.95 -20.34 -8.91
C ALA A 635 -40.53 -19.86 -8.57
N GLU A 636 -39.55 -20.61 -9.07
CA GLU A 636 -38.13 -20.31 -9.11
C GLU A 636 -37.89 -19.08 -10.01
N VAL A 637 -37.12 -18.09 -9.53
CA VAL A 637 -36.59 -16.99 -10.35
C VAL A 637 -35.09 -16.91 -10.14
N ASN A 638 -34.37 -17.31 -11.19
CA ASN A 638 -32.95 -17.05 -11.39
C ASN A 638 -32.70 -15.53 -11.46
N SER A 639 -31.69 -15.05 -10.74
CA SER A 639 -31.15 -13.70 -10.91
C SER A 639 -29.75 -13.78 -11.52
N THR A 640 -29.73 -13.30 -12.76
CA THR A 640 -28.64 -13.17 -13.72
C THR A 640 -27.55 -12.20 -13.26
N GLU A 641 -26.30 -12.47 -13.64
CA GLU A 641 -25.15 -11.53 -13.60
C GLU A 641 -25.50 -10.17 -14.23
N VAL A 642 -25.18 -9.09 -13.51
CA VAL A 642 -25.20 -7.73 -14.04
C VAL A 642 -23.75 -7.29 -14.27
N ASN A 643 -23.38 -7.18 -15.54
CA ASN A 643 -22.19 -6.49 -16.01
C ASN A 643 -22.33 -4.97 -15.77
N LEU A 644 -21.43 -4.40 -14.98
CA LEU A 644 -21.31 -2.95 -14.83
C LEU A 644 -20.55 -2.36 -16.03
N THR A 645 -21.28 -1.66 -16.89
CA THR A 645 -20.72 -0.82 -17.96
C THR A 645 -20.41 0.56 -17.40
N LYS A 646 -19.20 1.03 -17.68
CA LYS A 646 -18.61 2.31 -17.27
C LYS A 646 -19.37 3.48 -17.92
N VAL A 647 -19.98 4.36 -17.11
CA VAL A 647 -20.56 5.63 -17.58
C VAL A 647 -19.52 6.73 -17.42
N ASN A 648 -19.16 7.38 -18.52
CA ASN A 648 -18.37 8.62 -18.54
C ASN A 648 -19.27 9.80 -18.17
N SER A 649 -18.87 10.57 -17.16
CA SER A 649 -19.44 11.90 -16.90
C SER A 649 -18.56 12.95 -17.56
N THR A 650 -19.08 13.57 -18.62
CA THR A 650 -18.57 14.81 -19.23
C THR A 650 -18.95 15.99 -18.34
N GLU A 651 -17.95 16.75 -17.88
CA GLU A 651 -18.12 17.99 -17.14
C GLU A 651 -18.45 19.13 -18.11
N VAL A 652 -19.53 19.87 -17.84
CA VAL A 652 -20.00 21.01 -18.62
C VAL A 652 -19.44 22.28 -18.00
N ASN A 653 -18.73 23.07 -18.81
CA ASN A 653 -18.29 24.43 -18.50
C ASN A 653 -19.47 25.35 -18.21
N GLU A 654 -19.47 26.02 -17.06
CA GLU A 654 -20.22 27.26 -16.86
C GLU A 654 -19.27 28.47 -16.91
N THR A 655 -19.51 29.31 -17.91
CA THR A 655 -18.97 30.66 -18.05
C THR A 655 -19.68 31.63 -17.11
N THR A 656 -18.94 32.28 -16.22
CA THR A 656 -19.11 33.69 -15.85
C THR A 656 -17.81 34.27 -15.33
#